data_AF-A0A4P2QZ58-F1
#
_entry.id   AF-A0A4P2QZ58-F1
#
_cell.length_a   1.000
_cell.length_b   1.000
_cell.length_c   1.000
_cell.angle_alpha   90.00
_cell.angle_beta   90.00
_cell.angle_gamma   90.00
#
_symmetry.space_group_name_H-M   'P 1'
#
loop_
_entity.id
_entity.type
_entity.pdbx_description
1 polymer ?
#
loop_
_entity_poly.entity_id
_entity_poly.type
_entity_poly.pdbx_seq_one_letter_code
_entity_poly.pdbx_strand_id
1 'polypeptide(L)'
;MERIARAFRGIDRGLIVLVDHAANARLGELVRGLAVGHPELDVLTEAPRVEDVPRGALIVLAARAVDALWLNYARPIFRERGLKVVLWSTAEVTATLAKEAPDFLDWTSRRFECPGGVPRQAILGLRAALCARAPGVRWRGPELDASFEAAFPGRPLVRVRADLPYDALIEAARSAGRGWIAWSEIYSERDLYRVRWAMAEAGRRGRVVLDAPRIVHDELRSPVKDYWLVHGQLMNLHYAREVLSAAGAQAPGRLAALLDLEPEAIRLAVALLNAGVSSASVEEAARESSDPGAAVARLASGQASSLVLQERFEAMPPVRRAFEMDRVARKRHASERAETLARLGERASATRAVGESDVEPLLRAGSVSAEAWDAMIAAARRVQAHDVAACWSTRGSGSTGGVIRRTFLECILAAQHALADRDVDAALRAVEEIREDDTLIGGNDEYYDRVVFRVARAALAAGRAGEGERLFERLIDWGNRQSMTSEQLECLLQLAELDAVMVERRLRERMRTHAPEKALWKQFVAHQVLAEALAVQGRFAEAEDQLRQALALEAYVNPHSIVQMLTGLAGMLAEQGRHAEAELLATKALEIARLHGSSASCDGVLALCRLAESRAALGRPDARETAQQALDALRAEFEEQDPVRGETEHHLLRILGLEG
;
A
#
# COMPACT_ATOMS: atom_id res chain seq x y z
N MET A 1 10.49 -29.37 -11.75
CA MET A 1 11.78 -28.78 -12.16
C MET A 1 12.80 -29.81 -12.66
N GLU A 2 13.21 -30.84 -11.90
CA GLU A 2 14.27 -31.77 -12.36
C GLU A 2 14.08 -32.40 -13.75
N ARG A 3 12.83 -32.71 -14.16
CA ARG A 3 12.53 -33.26 -15.49
C ARG A 3 12.92 -32.30 -16.63
N ILE A 4 12.83 -30.99 -16.38
CA ILE A 4 13.24 -29.94 -17.32
C ILE A 4 14.77 -29.85 -17.33
N ALA A 5 15.42 -29.79 -16.17
CA ALA A 5 16.89 -29.80 -16.10
C ALA A 5 17.52 -31.05 -16.76
N ARG A 6 16.90 -32.23 -16.58
CA ARG A 6 17.29 -33.47 -17.30
C ARG A 6 17.07 -33.40 -18.82
N ALA A 7 16.20 -32.52 -19.32
CA ALA A 7 15.96 -32.38 -20.76
C ALA A 7 17.13 -31.70 -21.49
N PHE A 8 17.99 -30.94 -20.80
CA PHE A 8 19.13 -30.23 -21.40
C PHE A 8 20.50 -30.89 -21.18
N ARG A 9 20.59 -31.91 -20.31
CA ARG A 9 21.87 -32.60 -20.03
C ARG A 9 22.41 -33.32 -21.27
N GLY A 10 23.66 -33.06 -21.63
CA GLY A 10 24.35 -33.72 -22.75
C GLY A 10 23.77 -33.38 -24.12
N ILE A 11 23.14 -32.21 -24.27
CA ILE A 11 22.62 -31.73 -25.54
C ILE A 11 23.43 -30.51 -25.99
N ASP A 12 24.12 -30.66 -27.13
CA ASP A 12 24.97 -29.63 -27.74
C ASP A 12 24.30 -28.90 -28.92
N ARG A 13 23.09 -29.32 -29.31
CA ARG A 13 22.25 -28.67 -30.32
C ARG A 13 21.21 -27.75 -29.68
N GLY A 14 20.68 -26.82 -30.47
CA GLY A 14 19.54 -25.99 -30.05
C GLY A 14 18.32 -26.84 -29.67
N LEU A 15 17.62 -26.42 -28.62
CA LEU A 15 16.48 -27.13 -28.03
C LEU A 15 15.53 -26.13 -27.37
N ILE A 16 14.26 -26.15 -27.75
CA ILE A 16 13.20 -25.38 -27.08
C ILE A 16 12.32 -26.34 -26.28
N VAL A 17 12.13 -26.03 -24.99
CA VAL A 17 11.23 -26.73 -24.07
C VAL A 17 10.18 -25.74 -23.58
N LEU A 18 8.90 -26.02 -23.85
CA LEU A 18 7.78 -25.25 -23.32
C LEU A 18 7.49 -25.67 -21.87
N VAL A 19 7.39 -24.68 -20.99
CA VAL A 19 6.77 -24.79 -19.68
C VAL A 19 5.50 -23.95 -19.71
N ASP A 20 4.36 -24.62 -19.81
CA ASP A 20 3.03 -24.00 -19.87
C ASP A 20 2.42 -23.84 -18.47
N HIS A 21 1.35 -23.04 -18.35
CA HIS A 21 0.74 -22.63 -17.08
C HIS A 21 1.76 -22.03 -16.09
N ALA A 22 2.77 -21.33 -16.62
CA ALA A 22 3.94 -20.91 -15.87
C ALA A 22 3.62 -19.93 -14.70
N ALA A 23 3.70 -20.43 -13.47
CA ALA A 23 3.48 -19.65 -12.26
C ALA A 23 4.79 -19.03 -11.76
N ASN A 24 4.92 -17.69 -11.75
CA ASN A 24 6.15 -16.99 -11.38
C ASN A 24 6.68 -17.31 -9.96
N ALA A 25 5.82 -17.73 -9.03
CA ALA A 25 6.22 -18.28 -7.72
C ALA A 25 7.19 -19.47 -7.80
N ARG A 26 7.20 -20.19 -8.94
CA ARG A 26 8.07 -21.35 -9.22
C ARG A 26 9.33 -21.00 -10.03
N LEU A 27 9.45 -19.77 -10.54
CA LEU A 27 10.56 -19.38 -11.42
C LEU A 27 11.93 -19.52 -10.73
N GLY A 28 12.02 -19.14 -9.45
CA GLY A 28 13.25 -19.31 -8.66
C GLY A 28 13.65 -20.78 -8.45
N GLU A 29 12.69 -21.70 -8.34
CA GLU A 29 12.98 -23.14 -8.27
C GLU A 29 13.54 -23.68 -9.59
N LEU A 30 12.99 -23.21 -10.72
CA LEU A 30 13.51 -23.55 -12.05
C LEU A 30 14.94 -23.03 -12.21
N VAL A 31 15.16 -21.73 -11.97
CA VAL A 31 16.45 -21.07 -12.15
C VAL A 31 17.53 -21.66 -11.23
N ARG A 32 17.24 -21.88 -9.94
CA ARG A 32 18.17 -22.59 -9.03
C ARG A 32 18.51 -23.99 -9.53
N GLY A 33 17.55 -24.73 -10.09
CA GLY A 33 17.77 -26.08 -10.62
C GLY A 33 18.57 -26.13 -11.92
N LEU A 34 18.52 -25.09 -12.75
CA LEU A 34 19.25 -25.00 -14.02
C LEU A 34 20.65 -24.39 -13.86
N ALA A 35 20.78 -23.35 -13.04
CA ALA A 35 22.02 -22.59 -12.85
C ALA A 35 23.19 -23.44 -12.32
N VAL A 36 22.92 -24.57 -11.64
CA VAL A 36 23.94 -25.54 -11.20
C VAL A 36 24.74 -26.14 -12.36
N GLY A 37 24.12 -26.33 -13.53
CA GLY A 37 24.79 -26.80 -14.75
C GLY A 37 25.08 -25.70 -15.77
N HIS A 38 24.52 -24.51 -15.55
CA HIS A 38 24.50 -23.39 -16.51
C HIS A 38 24.68 -22.05 -15.77
N PRO A 39 25.88 -21.73 -15.26
CA PRO A 39 26.15 -20.47 -14.57
C PRO A 39 26.03 -19.23 -15.49
N GLU A 40 25.96 -19.41 -16.81
CA GLU A 40 25.70 -18.37 -17.80
C GLU A 40 24.22 -17.96 -17.93
N LEU A 41 23.30 -18.74 -17.35
CA LEU A 41 21.85 -18.59 -17.48
C LEU A 41 21.34 -17.20 -17.00
N ASP A 42 20.70 -16.42 -17.86
CA ASP A 42 19.89 -15.24 -17.47
C ASP A 42 18.47 -15.33 -18.05
N VAL A 43 17.54 -14.57 -17.43
CA VAL A 43 16.10 -14.37 -17.73
C VAL A 43 15.59 -15.17 -18.92
N LEU A 44 14.97 -14.61 -19.97
CA LEU A 44 14.77 -13.20 -20.36
C LEU A 44 13.27 -12.81 -20.28
N THR A 45 12.92 -11.55 -20.59
CA THR A 45 11.51 -11.06 -20.63
C THR A 45 11.07 -10.46 -21.95
N GLU A 46 12.01 -10.13 -22.84
CA GLU A 46 11.73 -9.52 -24.14
C GLU A 46 12.37 -10.43 -25.18
N ALA A 47 11.59 -10.94 -26.12
CA ALA A 47 12.10 -11.86 -27.12
C ALA A 47 13.24 -11.29 -27.99
N PRO A 48 13.23 -10.00 -28.42
CA PRO A 48 14.33 -9.43 -29.22
C PRO A 48 15.72 -9.53 -28.57
N ARG A 49 15.81 -9.51 -27.23
CA ARG A 49 17.10 -9.62 -26.50
C ARG A 49 17.76 -10.98 -26.62
N VAL A 50 17.10 -11.96 -27.25
CA VAL A 50 17.72 -13.22 -27.72
C VAL A 50 18.83 -12.96 -28.76
N GLU A 51 18.81 -11.82 -29.46
CA GLU A 51 19.88 -11.38 -30.36
C GLU A 51 21.21 -11.07 -29.65
N ASP A 52 21.20 -10.78 -28.35
CA ASP A 52 22.42 -10.54 -27.57
C ASP A 52 22.97 -11.83 -26.93
N VAL A 53 22.21 -12.93 -26.96
CA VAL A 53 22.54 -14.17 -26.25
C VAL A 53 23.70 -14.92 -26.92
N PRO A 54 24.74 -15.34 -26.17
CA PRO A 54 25.84 -16.14 -26.69
C PRO A 54 25.39 -17.46 -27.33
N ARG A 55 26.12 -17.92 -28.35
CA ARG A 55 25.84 -19.20 -29.03
C ARG A 55 25.93 -20.37 -28.03
N GLY A 56 24.97 -21.29 -28.11
CA GLY A 56 24.90 -22.49 -27.26
C GLY A 56 24.39 -22.28 -25.83
N ALA A 57 24.14 -21.04 -25.40
CA ALA A 57 23.72 -20.72 -24.04
C ALA A 57 22.31 -21.27 -23.70
N LEU A 58 22.07 -21.50 -22.41
CA LEU A 58 20.74 -21.75 -21.85
C LEU A 58 20.08 -20.44 -21.39
N ILE A 59 18.80 -20.23 -21.75
CA ILE A 59 17.96 -19.10 -21.29
C ILE A 59 16.56 -19.58 -20.87
N VAL A 60 15.86 -18.84 -20.00
CA VAL A 60 14.44 -19.04 -19.62
C VAL A 60 13.57 -17.90 -20.19
N LEU A 61 13.30 -17.89 -21.50
CA LEU A 61 12.49 -16.84 -22.09
C LEU A 61 11.06 -16.83 -21.50
N ALA A 62 10.79 -15.88 -20.61
CA ALA A 62 9.46 -15.58 -20.09
C ALA A 62 8.67 -14.89 -21.21
N ALA A 63 7.81 -15.66 -21.87
CA ALA A 63 7.11 -15.24 -23.06
C ALA A 63 6.09 -14.14 -22.75
N ARG A 64 5.95 -13.19 -23.66
CA ARG A 64 4.91 -12.15 -23.66
C ARG A 64 4.07 -12.29 -24.91
N ALA A 65 2.76 -12.05 -24.80
CA ALA A 65 1.86 -12.07 -25.97
C ALA A 65 2.31 -11.10 -27.07
N VAL A 66 2.77 -9.90 -26.71
CA VAL A 66 3.28 -8.88 -27.65
C VAL A 66 4.49 -9.33 -28.48
N ASP A 67 5.25 -10.32 -28.00
CA ASP A 67 6.43 -10.83 -28.69
C ASP A 67 6.09 -11.96 -29.69
N ALA A 68 4.83 -12.40 -29.80
CA ALA A 68 4.44 -13.58 -30.57
C ALA A 68 4.83 -13.50 -32.05
N LEU A 69 4.48 -12.40 -32.73
CA LEU A 69 4.83 -12.19 -34.14
C LEU A 69 6.35 -12.16 -34.36
N TRP A 70 7.10 -11.53 -33.45
CA TRP A 70 8.57 -11.51 -33.52
C TRP A 70 9.13 -12.92 -33.34
N LEU A 71 8.65 -13.69 -32.36
CA LEU A 71 9.06 -15.07 -32.13
C LEU A 71 8.81 -15.96 -33.36
N ASN A 72 7.67 -15.77 -34.02
CA ASN A 72 7.35 -16.50 -35.23
C ASN A 72 8.31 -16.17 -36.38
N TYR A 73 8.60 -14.88 -36.59
CA TYR A 73 9.47 -14.39 -37.66
C TYR A 73 10.96 -14.71 -37.41
N ALA A 74 11.46 -14.35 -36.23
CA ALA A 74 12.86 -14.46 -35.84
C ALA A 74 13.28 -15.86 -35.35
N ARG A 75 12.38 -16.87 -35.46
CA ARG A 75 12.67 -18.27 -35.09
C ARG A 75 14.01 -18.83 -35.59
N PRO A 76 14.56 -18.49 -36.78
CA PRO A 76 15.85 -19.05 -37.23
C PRO A 76 17.02 -18.77 -36.27
N ILE A 77 17.00 -17.63 -35.56
CA ILE A 77 18.04 -17.20 -34.62
C ILE A 77 18.31 -18.29 -33.55
N PHE A 78 17.25 -18.89 -33.02
CA PHE A 78 17.34 -19.95 -32.00
C PHE A 78 18.11 -21.18 -32.50
N ARG A 79 17.91 -21.57 -33.77
CA ARG A 79 18.59 -22.70 -34.41
C ARG A 79 20.03 -22.34 -34.80
N GLU A 80 20.23 -21.19 -35.43
CA GLU A 80 21.54 -20.73 -35.93
C GLU A 80 22.54 -20.45 -34.81
N ARG A 81 22.06 -19.97 -33.66
CA ARG A 81 22.86 -19.82 -32.45
C ARG A 81 22.89 -21.07 -31.57
N GLY A 82 22.16 -22.13 -31.92
CA GLY A 82 22.11 -23.37 -31.14
C GLY A 82 21.58 -23.20 -29.72
N LEU A 83 20.64 -22.27 -29.51
CA LEU A 83 20.18 -21.87 -28.18
C LEU A 83 19.38 -22.96 -27.49
N LYS A 84 19.58 -23.07 -26.18
CA LYS A 84 18.81 -23.93 -25.30
C LYS A 84 17.82 -23.02 -24.58
N VAL A 85 16.52 -23.26 -24.75
CA VAL A 85 15.47 -22.33 -24.28
C VAL A 85 14.45 -23.08 -23.46
N VAL A 86 14.24 -22.61 -22.23
CA VAL A 86 13.01 -22.88 -21.50
C VAL A 86 12.04 -21.74 -21.81
N LEU A 87 11.05 -22.01 -22.66
CA LEU A 87 9.99 -21.08 -22.98
C LEU A 87 8.98 -21.11 -21.81
N TRP A 88 9.03 -20.10 -20.96
CA TRP A 88 8.23 -19.98 -19.74
C TRP A 88 6.98 -19.14 -20.04
N SER A 89 5.83 -19.80 -20.16
CA SER A 89 4.62 -19.19 -20.73
C SER A 89 3.39 -19.46 -19.85
N THR A 90 2.59 -18.42 -19.59
CA THR A 90 1.27 -18.60 -18.97
C THR A 90 0.32 -19.25 -19.96
N ALA A 91 -0.78 -19.85 -19.49
CA ALA A 91 -1.77 -20.49 -20.37
C ALA A 91 -2.32 -19.52 -21.43
N GLU A 92 -2.53 -18.26 -21.03
CA GLU A 92 -2.96 -17.15 -21.89
C GLU A 92 -1.93 -16.85 -22.98
N VAL A 93 -0.66 -16.69 -22.62
CA VAL A 93 0.41 -16.42 -23.59
C VAL A 93 0.63 -17.62 -24.50
N THR A 94 0.56 -18.86 -23.99
CA THR A 94 0.63 -20.08 -24.83
C THR A 94 -0.52 -20.12 -25.84
N ALA A 95 -1.73 -19.72 -25.43
CA ALA A 95 -2.88 -19.62 -26.34
C ALA A 95 -2.72 -18.52 -27.41
N THR A 96 -2.07 -17.40 -27.10
CA THR A 96 -1.69 -16.38 -28.10
C THR A 96 -0.59 -16.91 -29.04
N LEU A 97 0.46 -17.53 -28.51
CA LEU A 97 1.53 -18.13 -29.32
C LEU A 97 1.00 -19.21 -30.27
N ALA A 98 0.01 -19.99 -29.87
CA ALA A 98 -0.64 -20.97 -30.74
C ALA A 98 -1.42 -20.35 -31.92
N LYS A 99 -1.83 -19.08 -31.81
CA LYS A 99 -2.56 -18.33 -32.85
C LYS A 99 -1.62 -17.51 -33.74
N GLU A 100 -0.68 -16.79 -33.12
CA GLU A 100 0.16 -15.78 -33.77
C GLU A 100 1.59 -16.25 -34.06
N ALA A 101 2.02 -17.33 -33.38
CA ALA A 101 3.36 -17.91 -33.52
C ALA A 101 3.38 -19.44 -33.73
N PRO A 102 2.51 -20.02 -34.59
CA PRO A 102 2.39 -21.47 -34.73
C PRO A 102 3.72 -22.14 -35.16
N ASP A 103 4.42 -21.58 -36.16
CA ASP A 103 5.69 -22.17 -36.64
C ASP A 103 6.79 -22.18 -35.56
N PHE A 104 6.77 -21.22 -34.63
CA PHE A 104 7.69 -21.19 -33.49
C PHE A 104 7.26 -22.17 -32.39
N LEU A 105 5.95 -22.31 -32.13
CA LEU A 105 5.44 -23.26 -31.16
C LEU A 105 5.69 -24.72 -31.60
N ASP A 106 5.63 -25.00 -32.91
CA ASP A 106 6.01 -26.29 -33.51
C ASP A 106 7.49 -26.65 -33.31
N TRP A 107 8.37 -25.68 -33.03
CA TRP A 107 9.77 -25.96 -32.68
C TRP A 107 9.94 -26.39 -31.22
N THR A 108 8.90 -26.34 -30.39
CA THR A 108 8.95 -26.84 -29.01
C THR A 108 9.07 -28.36 -29.00
N SER A 109 10.23 -28.87 -28.59
CA SER A 109 10.54 -30.30 -28.66
C SER A 109 9.92 -31.10 -27.50
N ARG A 110 9.56 -30.43 -26.41
CA ARG A 110 8.88 -30.99 -25.22
C ARG A 110 8.02 -29.92 -24.57
N ARG A 111 6.86 -30.33 -24.06
CA ARG A 111 5.97 -29.54 -23.20
C ARG A 111 5.94 -30.12 -21.80
N PHE A 112 5.99 -29.25 -20.79
CA PHE A 112 5.76 -29.57 -19.38
C PHE A 112 4.73 -28.60 -18.82
N GLU A 113 3.79 -29.11 -18.02
CA GLU A 113 2.92 -28.25 -17.21
C GLU A 113 3.66 -27.78 -15.96
N CYS A 114 3.61 -26.48 -15.66
CA CYS A 114 4.17 -25.94 -14.43
C CYS A 114 3.29 -26.33 -13.23
N PRO A 115 3.85 -26.91 -12.16
CA PRO A 115 3.06 -27.22 -10.98
C PRO A 115 2.65 -25.92 -10.27
N GLY A 116 1.36 -25.77 -9.99
CA GLY A 116 0.86 -24.69 -9.14
C GLY A 116 1.62 -24.62 -7.81
N GLY A 117 1.67 -23.43 -7.20
CA GLY A 117 2.36 -23.22 -5.95
C GLY A 117 2.36 -21.77 -5.51
N VAL A 118 2.29 -21.60 -4.20
CA VAL A 118 2.30 -20.30 -3.54
C VAL A 118 3.72 -19.68 -3.51
N PRO A 119 3.82 -18.36 -3.42
CA PRO A 119 5.09 -17.63 -3.22
C PRO A 119 5.88 -18.15 -2.02
N ARG A 120 7.16 -18.47 -2.22
CA ARG A 120 8.03 -19.08 -1.20
C ARG A 120 8.26 -18.15 -0.01
N GLN A 121 8.39 -16.84 -0.24
CA GLN A 121 8.56 -15.82 0.78
C GLN A 121 7.38 -15.76 1.76
N ALA A 122 6.15 -16.07 1.31
CA ALA A 122 4.99 -16.17 2.19
C ALA A 122 5.09 -17.37 3.16
N ILE A 123 5.45 -18.55 2.64
CA ILE A 123 5.69 -19.76 3.43
C ILE A 123 6.76 -19.48 4.49
N LEU A 124 7.88 -18.87 4.08
CA LEU A 124 9.01 -18.54 4.95
C LEU A 124 8.63 -17.50 6.00
N GLY A 125 7.90 -16.45 5.63
CA GLY A 125 7.42 -15.40 6.54
C GLY A 125 6.45 -15.94 7.60
N LEU A 126 5.48 -16.76 7.22
CA LEU A 126 4.56 -17.40 8.16
C LEU A 126 5.31 -18.29 9.16
N ARG A 127 6.24 -19.14 8.66
CA ARG A 127 7.07 -20.01 9.52
C ARG A 127 7.97 -19.21 10.46
N ALA A 128 8.62 -18.15 9.97
CA ALA A 128 9.46 -17.27 10.78
C ALA A 128 8.65 -16.56 11.88
N ALA A 129 7.47 -16.02 11.54
CA ALA A 129 6.56 -15.42 12.52
C ALA A 129 6.16 -16.40 13.63
N LEU A 130 5.88 -17.68 13.31
CA LEU A 130 5.64 -18.69 14.34
C LEU A 130 6.89 -18.97 15.20
N CYS A 131 8.07 -19.06 14.59
CA CYS A 131 9.34 -19.36 15.27
C CYS A 131 9.81 -18.25 16.21
N ALA A 132 9.75 -16.99 15.78
CA ALA A 132 9.97 -15.81 16.62
C ALA A 132 8.85 -15.62 17.67
N ARG A 133 7.72 -16.32 17.46
CA ARG A 133 6.45 -16.12 18.17
C ARG A 133 5.99 -14.66 18.00
N ALA A 134 5.79 -14.16 16.79
CA ALA A 134 5.27 -12.82 16.56
C ALA A 134 3.94 -12.57 17.34
N PRO A 135 3.63 -11.32 17.73
CA PRO A 135 2.31 -10.95 18.28
C PRO A 135 1.16 -11.37 17.37
N GLY A 136 1.34 -11.19 16.06
CA GLY A 136 0.49 -11.68 15.00
C GLY A 136 1.15 -11.52 13.62
N VAL A 137 0.44 -11.90 12.57
CA VAL A 137 0.81 -11.66 11.18
C VAL A 137 -0.14 -10.64 10.55
N ARG A 138 0.39 -9.64 9.86
CA ARG A 138 -0.36 -8.80 8.92
C ARG A 138 -0.18 -9.40 7.54
N TRP A 139 -1.23 -9.97 6.98
CA TRP A 139 -1.19 -10.55 5.64
C TRP A 139 -1.51 -9.51 4.56
N ARG A 140 -0.85 -9.60 3.40
CA ARG A 140 -1.16 -8.82 2.19
C ARG A 140 -1.04 -9.71 0.93
N GLY A 141 -1.89 -9.45 -0.06
CA GLY A 141 -1.90 -10.18 -1.33
C GLY A 141 -2.77 -11.45 -1.32
N PRO A 142 -2.84 -12.17 -2.45
CA PRO A 142 -3.74 -13.31 -2.63
C PRO A 142 -3.26 -14.58 -1.92
N GLU A 143 -4.12 -15.61 -1.88
CA GLU A 143 -3.76 -16.99 -1.49
C GLU A 143 -3.24 -17.20 -0.04
N LEU A 144 -3.83 -16.51 0.95
CA LEU A 144 -3.52 -16.76 2.37
C LEU A 144 -3.72 -18.22 2.77
N ASP A 145 -4.87 -18.84 2.47
CA ASP A 145 -5.17 -20.22 2.94
C ASP A 145 -4.21 -21.25 2.33
N ALA A 146 -3.93 -21.15 1.03
CA ALA A 146 -2.95 -22.01 0.36
C ALA A 146 -1.53 -21.78 0.89
N SER A 147 -1.17 -20.52 1.18
CA SER A 147 0.13 -20.17 1.76
C SER A 147 0.28 -20.67 3.19
N PHE A 148 -0.82 -20.65 3.94
CA PHE A 148 -0.89 -21.15 5.31
C PHE A 148 -0.80 -22.67 5.36
N GLU A 149 -1.53 -23.39 4.50
CA GLU A 149 -1.44 -24.86 4.40
C GLU A 149 -0.03 -25.29 3.95
N ALA A 150 0.57 -24.60 2.98
CA ALA A 150 1.97 -24.85 2.60
C ALA A 150 2.97 -24.53 3.73
N ALA A 151 2.71 -23.51 4.54
CA ALA A 151 3.51 -23.19 5.72
C ALA A 151 3.35 -24.23 6.84
N PHE A 152 2.13 -24.70 7.09
CA PHE A 152 1.73 -25.50 8.25
C PHE A 152 0.73 -26.62 7.90
N PRO A 153 1.14 -27.66 7.14
CA PRO A 153 0.21 -28.67 6.64
C PRO A 153 -0.67 -29.30 7.72
N GLY A 154 -1.98 -29.40 7.45
CA GLY A 154 -2.97 -29.97 8.34
C GLY A 154 -3.26 -29.17 9.61
N ARG A 155 -2.88 -27.89 9.69
CA ARG A 155 -3.25 -27.01 10.82
C ARG A 155 -4.48 -26.16 10.48
N PRO A 156 -5.48 -26.05 11.38
CA PRO A 156 -6.65 -25.24 11.11
C PRO A 156 -6.34 -23.74 11.17
N LEU A 157 -6.79 -23.03 10.13
CA LEU A 157 -6.95 -21.59 10.07
C LEU A 157 -8.45 -21.27 10.07
N VAL A 158 -8.96 -20.71 11.16
CA VAL A 158 -10.37 -20.33 11.29
C VAL A 158 -10.55 -18.93 10.70
N ARG A 159 -11.48 -18.78 9.76
CA ARG A 159 -11.85 -17.49 9.16
C ARG A 159 -12.95 -16.82 9.98
N VAL A 160 -12.76 -15.56 10.36
CA VAL A 160 -13.74 -14.76 11.11
C VAL A 160 -13.76 -13.34 10.56
N ARG A 161 -14.94 -12.75 10.35
CA ARG A 161 -15.06 -11.34 9.97
C ARG A 161 -15.00 -10.46 11.23
N ALA A 162 -14.30 -9.34 11.17
CA ALA A 162 -14.18 -8.39 12.29
C ALA A 162 -15.44 -7.53 12.51
N ASP A 163 -16.36 -7.50 11.54
CA ASP A 163 -17.62 -6.74 11.57
C ASP A 163 -18.75 -7.40 12.39
N LEU A 164 -18.56 -8.65 12.85
CA LEU A 164 -19.55 -9.36 13.67
C LEU A 164 -19.85 -8.62 15.00
N PRO A 165 -21.01 -8.88 15.63
CA PRO A 165 -21.32 -8.41 16.99
C PRO A 165 -20.24 -8.84 18.00
N TYR A 166 -19.97 -8.01 19.02
CA TYR A 166 -18.78 -8.18 19.86
C TYR A 166 -18.75 -9.51 20.64
N ASP A 167 -19.88 -9.96 21.20
CA ASP A 167 -19.97 -11.28 21.84
C ASP A 167 -19.69 -12.43 20.86
N ALA A 168 -20.07 -12.30 19.59
CA ALA A 168 -19.78 -13.31 18.55
C ALA A 168 -18.28 -13.33 18.17
N LEU A 169 -17.57 -12.18 18.23
CA LEU A 169 -16.11 -12.14 18.09
C LEU A 169 -15.43 -12.92 19.24
N ILE A 170 -15.91 -12.77 20.48
CA ILE A 170 -15.40 -13.50 21.65
C ILE A 170 -15.68 -15.01 21.50
N GLU A 171 -16.89 -15.39 21.08
CA GLU A 171 -17.24 -16.80 20.89
C GLU A 171 -16.41 -17.44 19.76
N ALA A 172 -16.25 -16.78 18.62
CA ALA A 172 -15.38 -17.23 17.53
C ALA A 172 -13.92 -17.38 17.97
N ALA A 173 -13.42 -16.46 18.81
CA ALA A 173 -12.09 -16.57 19.39
C ALA A 173 -11.99 -17.78 20.35
N ARG A 174 -12.99 -18.06 21.18
CA ARG A 174 -13.01 -19.22 22.07
C ARG A 174 -13.11 -20.55 21.29
N SER A 175 -14.05 -20.65 20.35
CA SER A 175 -14.38 -21.89 19.62
C SER A 175 -13.23 -22.41 18.75
N ALA A 176 -12.39 -21.54 18.20
CA ALA A 176 -11.20 -21.93 17.44
C ALA A 176 -10.14 -22.70 18.26
N GLY A 177 -10.29 -22.82 19.59
CA GLY A 177 -9.47 -23.67 20.48
C GLY A 177 -7.98 -23.33 20.52
N ARG A 178 -7.14 -24.10 19.80
CA ARG A 178 -5.69 -23.83 19.60
C ARG A 178 -5.31 -23.50 18.16
N GLY A 179 -6.28 -23.48 17.23
CA GLY A 179 -6.09 -23.11 15.83
C GLY A 179 -5.67 -21.65 15.65
N TRP A 180 -5.16 -21.34 14.47
CA TRP A 180 -4.97 -19.94 14.07
C TRP A 180 -6.31 -19.31 13.71
N ILE A 181 -6.41 -17.99 13.87
CA ILE A 181 -7.57 -17.21 13.43
C ILE A 181 -7.10 -16.17 12.43
N ALA A 182 -7.71 -16.13 11.25
CA ALA A 182 -7.55 -15.06 10.28
C ALA A 182 -8.78 -14.16 10.31
N TRP A 183 -8.57 -12.91 10.72
CA TRP A 183 -9.60 -11.88 10.80
C TRP A 183 -9.63 -11.08 9.50
N SER A 184 -10.75 -11.10 8.79
CA SER A 184 -11.01 -10.26 7.62
C SER A 184 -11.88 -9.05 7.99
N GLU A 185 -12.19 -8.17 7.03
CA GLU A 185 -13.07 -6.99 7.24
C GLU A 185 -12.54 -5.97 8.26
N ILE A 186 -11.22 -5.86 8.40
CA ILE A 186 -10.61 -4.86 9.28
C ILE A 186 -10.39 -3.58 8.46
N TYR A 187 -11.36 -2.66 8.57
CA TYR A 187 -11.39 -1.42 7.80
C TYR A 187 -10.91 -0.20 8.61
N SER A 188 -10.99 -0.26 9.93
CA SER A 188 -10.64 0.83 10.84
C SER A 188 -9.76 0.40 12.01
N GLU A 189 -9.18 1.36 12.75
CA GLU A 189 -8.57 1.07 14.06
C GLU A 189 -9.59 0.45 15.04
N ARG A 190 -10.87 0.87 14.98
CA ARG A 190 -11.94 0.34 15.83
C ARG A 190 -12.10 -1.16 15.66
N ASP A 191 -12.13 -1.66 14.42
CA ASP A 191 -12.27 -3.10 14.13
C ASP A 191 -11.10 -3.91 14.68
N LEU A 192 -9.87 -3.37 14.52
CA LEU A 192 -8.66 -3.96 15.09
C LEU A 192 -8.70 -4.01 16.62
N TYR A 193 -9.17 -2.96 17.29
CA TYR A 193 -9.30 -2.95 18.75
C TYR A 193 -10.40 -3.91 19.23
N ARG A 194 -11.55 -3.98 18.56
CA ARG A 194 -12.60 -4.98 18.84
C ARG A 194 -12.06 -6.40 18.74
N VAL A 195 -11.30 -6.71 17.68
CA VAL A 195 -10.61 -8.01 17.53
C VAL A 195 -9.58 -8.26 18.65
N ARG A 196 -8.78 -7.25 19.01
CA ARG A 196 -7.78 -7.35 20.11
C ARG A 196 -8.43 -7.59 21.47
N TRP A 197 -9.52 -6.88 21.79
CA TRP A 197 -10.26 -7.06 23.04
C TRP A 197 -10.98 -8.41 23.08
N ALA A 198 -11.65 -8.81 22.00
CA ALA A 198 -12.30 -10.13 21.91
C ALA A 198 -11.30 -11.28 22.10
N MET A 199 -10.10 -11.16 21.52
CA MET A 199 -9.00 -12.10 21.75
C MET A 199 -8.51 -12.11 23.20
N ALA A 200 -8.44 -10.94 23.86
CA ALA A 200 -8.06 -10.85 25.27
C ALA A 200 -9.12 -11.45 26.21
N GLU A 201 -10.42 -11.17 26.01
CA GLU A 201 -11.55 -11.75 26.74
C GLU A 201 -11.75 -13.26 26.46
N ALA A 202 -11.30 -13.74 25.31
CA ALA A 202 -11.18 -15.17 25.01
C ALA A 202 -9.95 -15.83 25.67
N GLY A 203 -9.11 -15.07 26.38
CA GLY A 203 -7.86 -15.56 26.99
C GLY A 203 -6.78 -15.96 25.98
N ARG A 204 -6.93 -15.56 24.70
CA ARG A 204 -6.05 -15.97 23.60
C ARG A 204 -4.83 -15.09 23.46
N ARG A 205 -3.70 -15.71 23.08
CA ARG A 205 -2.42 -15.03 22.88
C ARG A 205 -1.73 -15.52 21.60
N GLY A 206 -1.61 -14.63 20.61
CA GLY A 206 -0.99 -14.93 19.31
C GLY A 206 -1.79 -15.90 18.43
N ARG A 207 -1.13 -16.47 17.42
CA ARG A 207 -1.74 -17.30 16.34
C ARG A 207 -2.89 -16.57 15.63
N VAL A 208 -2.63 -15.32 15.32
CA VAL A 208 -3.58 -14.42 14.68
C VAL A 208 -2.99 -13.92 13.37
N VAL A 209 -3.81 -13.94 12.32
CA VAL A 209 -3.56 -13.27 11.05
C VAL A 209 -4.60 -12.15 10.93
N LEU A 210 -4.17 -10.96 10.54
CA LEU A 210 -5.04 -9.91 10.02
C LEU A 210 -4.99 -10.04 8.51
N ASP A 211 -6.09 -10.43 7.88
CA ASP A 211 -6.14 -10.66 6.43
C ASP A 211 -6.48 -9.36 5.70
N ALA A 212 -5.52 -8.88 4.90
CA ALA A 212 -5.60 -7.65 4.12
C ALA A 212 -6.23 -6.43 4.86
N PRO A 213 -5.80 -6.09 6.10
CA PRO A 213 -6.40 -5.01 6.87
C PRO A 213 -6.20 -3.66 6.15
N ARG A 214 -7.30 -2.97 5.87
CA ARG A 214 -7.34 -1.69 5.12
C ARG A 214 -7.13 -0.47 6.02
N ILE A 215 -6.32 -0.61 7.07
CA ILE A 215 -6.03 0.48 7.99
C ILE A 215 -4.89 1.34 7.41
N VAL A 216 -5.20 2.59 7.08
CA VAL A 216 -4.32 3.51 6.34
C VAL A 216 -3.37 4.26 7.30
N HIS A 217 -2.17 3.73 7.53
CA HIS A 217 -1.11 4.42 8.29
C HIS A 217 0.30 4.07 7.81
N ASP A 218 1.23 5.00 8.05
CA ASP A 218 2.69 4.84 7.93
C ASP A 218 3.22 3.60 8.69
N GLU A 219 4.14 2.85 8.07
CA GLU A 219 4.69 1.59 8.61
C GLU A 219 5.33 1.74 10.00
N LEU A 220 5.94 2.90 10.29
CA LEU A 220 6.62 3.15 11.57
C LEU A 220 5.66 3.40 12.75
N ARG A 221 4.41 3.79 12.48
CA ARG A 221 3.43 4.19 13.52
C ARG A 221 2.04 3.56 13.38
N SER A 222 1.84 2.70 12.38
CA SER A 222 0.65 1.88 12.19
C SER A 222 0.25 1.15 13.49
N PRO A 223 -1.06 1.06 13.83
CA PRO A 223 -1.53 0.33 15.00
C PRO A 223 -1.32 -1.19 14.90
N VAL A 224 -0.94 -1.69 13.71
CA VAL A 224 -0.55 -3.07 13.44
C VAL A 224 0.97 -3.25 13.27
N LYS A 225 1.82 -2.28 13.63
CA LYS A 225 3.29 -2.39 13.50
C LYS A 225 3.93 -3.51 14.34
N ASP A 226 3.21 -3.99 15.35
CA ASP A 226 3.52 -5.16 16.17
C ASP A 226 3.21 -6.49 15.46
N TYR A 227 2.37 -6.47 14.42
CA TYR A 227 2.11 -7.62 13.56
C TYR A 227 3.18 -7.69 12.47
N TRP A 228 3.75 -8.87 12.29
CA TRP A 228 4.75 -9.10 11.24
C TRP A 228 4.08 -9.04 9.87
N LEU A 229 4.56 -8.15 9.00
CA LEU A 229 4.15 -8.14 7.59
C LEU A 229 4.60 -9.43 6.92
N VAL A 230 3.66 -10.14 6.28
CA VAL A 230 3.93 -11.31 5.44
C VAL A 230 3.00 -11.23 4.22
N HIS A 231 3.49 -11.53 3.02
CA HIS A 231 2.67 -11.44 1.82
C HIS A 231 3.03 -12.45 0.73
N GLY A 232 2.02 -12.77 -0.08
CA GLY A 232 2.16 -13.48 -1.35
C GLY A 232 2.43 -12.58 -2.56
N GLN A 233 2.69 -11.28 -2.36
CA GLN A 233 2.97 -10.40 -3.50
C GLN A 233 4.34 -10.72 -4.12
N LEU A 234 4.35 -10.81 -5.45
CA LEU A 234 5.53 -10.97 -6.31
C LEU A 234 5.72 -9.68 -7.11
N MET A 235 6.95 -9.22 -7.26
CA MET A 235 7.28 -8.14 -8.18
C MET A 235 7.09 -8.63 -9.64
N ASN A 236 6.60 -7.76 -10.52
CA ASN A 236 6.55 -8.06 -11.95
C ASN A 236 7.96 -8.36 -12.47
N LEU A 237 8.15 -9.49 -13.16
CA LEU A 237 9.46 -9.96 -13.61
C LEU A 237 10.17 -8.98 -14.55
N HIS A 238 9.45 -8.31 -15.46
CA HIS A 238 10.06 -7.32 -16.34
C HIS A 238 10.54 -6.10 -15.54
N TYR A 239 9.69 -5.55 -14.68
CA TYR A 239 10.07 -4.43 -13.81
C TYR A 239 11.25 -4.79 -12.88
N ALA A 240 11.24 -6.00 -12.30
CA ALA A 240 12.34 -6.51 -11.48
C ALA A 240 13.67 -6.57 -12.24
N ARG A 241 13.63 -6.96 -13.53
CA ARG A 241 14.82 -6.97 -14.39
C ARG A 241 15.32 -5.56 -14.69
N GLU A 242 14.42 -4.63 -15.01
CA GLU A 242 14.81 -3.25 -15.31
C GLU A 242 15.48 -2.56 -14.11
N VAL A 243 14.90 -2.65 -12.91
CA VAL A 243 15.51 -2.02 -11.71
C VAL A 243 16.84 -2.65 -11.31
N LEU A 244 17.02 -3.97 -11.49
CA LEU A 244 18.30 -4.64 -11.24
C LEU A 244 19.33 -4.35 -12.34
N SER A 245 18.90 -4.24 -13.59
CA SER A 245 19.76 -3.87 -14.73
C SER A 245 20.26 -2.43 -14.58
N ALA A 246 19.40 -1.50 -14.19
CA ALA A 246 19.76 -0.11 -13.90
C ALA A 246 20.75 0.02 -12.72
N ALA A 247 20.67 -0.89 -11.74
CA ALA A 247 21.62 -1.00 -10.64
C ALA A 247 22.93 -1.73 -11.00
N GLY A 248 23.10 -2.20 -12.25
CA GLY A 248 24.33 -2.86 -12.71
C GLY A 248 24.43 -4.35 -12.41
N ALA A 249 23.32 -5.06 -12.18
CA ALA A 249 23.32 -6.52 -12.09
C ALA A 249 23.74 -7.17 -13.41
N GLN A 250 24.62 -8.18 -13.35
CA GLN A 250 25.17 -8.85 -14.55
C GLN A 250 24.16 -9.77 -15.23
N ALA A 251 23.34 -10.47 -14.44
CA ALA A 251 22.25 -11.32 -14.90
C ALA A 251 20.97 -10.91 -14.17
N PRO A 252 20.34 -9.77 -14.53
CA PRO A 252 19.26 -9.18 -13.75
C PRO A 252 18.02 -10.08 -13.67
N GLY A 253 17.80 -10.93 -14.68
CA GLY A 253 16.72 -11.91 -14.68
C GLY A 253 16.97 -13.10 -13.78
N ARG A 254 18.18 -13.66 -13.82
CA ARG A 254 18.61 -14.70 -12.89
C ARG A 254 18.53 -14.20 -11.47
N LEU A 255 19.05 -13.00 -11.18
CA LEU A 255 19.01 -12.42 -9.84
C LEU A 255 17.56 -12.19 -9.38
N ALA A 256 16.68 -11.60 -10.20
CA ALA A 256 15.26 -11.44 -9.88
C ALA A 256 14.57 -12.78 -9.53
N ALA A 257 14.86 -13.83 -10.30
CA ALA A 257 14.33 -15.18 -10.07
C ALA A 257 14.94 -15.86 -8.83
N LEU A 258 16.24 -15.71 -8.58
CA LEU A 258 16.91 -16.26 -7.39
C LEU A 258 16.37 -15.64 -6.10
N LEU A 259 15.96 -14.38 -6.13
CA LEU A 259 15.28 -13.65 -5.06
C LEU A 259 13.78 -13.97 -4.96
N ASP A 260 13.30 -15.01 -5.65
CA ASP A 260 11.91 -15.48 -5.65
C ASP A 260 10.87 -14.38 -6.00
N LEU A 261 11.31 -13.34 -6.74
CA LEU A 261 10.55 -12.12 -7.04
C LEU A 261 9.96 -11.41 -5.81
N GLU A 262 10.56 -11.58 -4.63
CA GLU A 262 10.16 -10.84 -3.42
C GLU A 262 10.53 -9.35 -3.56
N PRO A 263 9.56 -8.41 -3.54
CA PRO A 263 9.82 -6.98 -3.80
C PRO A 263 10.88 -6.37 -2.88
N GLU A 264 10.85 -6.73 -1.60
CA GLU A 264 11.74 -6.25 -0.55
C GLU A 264 13.16 -6.80 -0.71
N ALA A 265 13.29 -8.06 -1.14
CA ALA A 265 14.58 -8.67 -1.45
C ALA A 265 15.22 -8.03 -2.70
N ILE A 266 14.41 -7.69 -3.71
CA ILE A 266 14.89 -6.97 -4.90
C ILE A 266 15.31 -5.54 -4.54
N ARG A 267 14.53 -4.81 -3.71
CA ARG A 267 14.93 -3.48 -3.23
C ARG A 267 16.23 -3.52 -2.41
N LEU A 268 16.42 -4.54 -1.56
CA LEU A 268 17.68 -4.79 -0.86
C LEU A 268 18.85 -5.05 -1.81
N ALA A 269 18.64 -5.86 -2.86
CA ALA A 269 19.67 -6.14 -3.86
C ALA A 269 20.05 -4.89 -4.67
N VAL A 270 19.08 -4.08 -5.10
CA VAL A 270 19.32 -2.78 -5.76
C VAL A 270 20.14 -1.85 -4.86
N ALA A 271 19.79 -1.75 -3.58
CA ALA A 271 20.53 -0.92 -2.62
C ALA A 271 21.99 -1.39 -2.42
N LEU A 272 22.22 -2.71 -2.37
CA LEU A 272 23.56 -3.30 -2.29
C LEU A 272 24.41 -3.02 -3.53
N LEU A 273 23.83 -3.20 -4.72
CA LEU A 273 24.52 -2.95 -5.99
C LEU A 273 24.89 -1.46 -6.14
N ASN A 274 23.96 -0.56 -5.82
CA ASN A 274 24.20 0.89 -5.82
C ASN A 274 25.25 1.32 -4.77
N ALA A 275 25.41 0.55 -3.68
CA ALA A 275 26.47 0.73 -2.69
C ALA A 275 27.83 0.12 -3.11
N GLY A 276 27.95 -0.43 -4.33
CA GLY A 276 29.18 -0.99 -4.88
C GLY A 276 29.45 -2.45 -4.55
N VAL A 277 28.49 -3.17 -3.94
CA VAL A 277 28.62 -4.62 -3.69
C VAL A 277 28.45 -5.37 -5.01
N SER A 278 29.33 -6.32 -5.31
CA SER A 278 29.35 -7.00 -6.61
C SER A 278 28.10 -7.86 -6.87
N SER A 279 27.61 -7.88 -8.12
CA SER A 279 26.49 -8.74 -8.55
C SER A 279 26.73 -10.21 -8.19
N ALA A 280 27.96 -10.69 -8.35
CA ALA A 280 28.34 -12.06 -8.01
C ALA A 280 28.10 -12.38 -6.51
N SER A 281 28.46 -11.45 -5.61
CA SER A 281 28.26 -11.62 -4.16
C SER A 281 26.78 -11.64 -3.76
N VAL A 282 25.95 -10.81 -4.39
CA VAL A 282 24.50 -10.78 -4.13
C VAL A 282 23.82 -12.04 -4.68
N GLU A 283 24.20 -12.47 -5.90
CA GLU A 283 23.71 -13.71 -6.51
C GLU A 283 24.14 -14.96 -5.73
N GLU A 284 25.36 -15.00 -5.19
CA GLU A 284 25.87 -16.08 -4.34
C GLU A 284 25.07 -16.22 -3.05
N ALA A 285 24.87 -15.12 -2.32
CA ALA A 285 24.05 -15.09 -1.12
C ALA A 285 22.61 -15.57 -1.38
N ALA A 286 22.02 -15.20 -2.53
CA ALA A 286 20.67 -15.63 -2.92
C ALA A 286 20.62 -17.11 -3.33
N ARG A 287 21.64 -17.59 -4.06
CA ARG A 287 21.74 -18.95 -4.64
C ARG A 287 21.92 -20.03 -3.59
N GLU A 288 22.73 -19.77 -2.57
CA GLU A 288 23.12 -20.78 -1.57
C GLU A 288 22.15 -20.88 -0.39
N SER A 289 21.19 -19.94 -0.29
CA SER A 289 20.28 -19.88 0.85
C SER A 289 18.94 -20.59 0.65
N SER A 290 18.48 -21.22 1.74
CA SER A 290 17.09 -21.68 1.86
C SER A 290 16.08 -20.53 2.06
N ASP A 291 16.55 -19.30 2.29
CA ASP A 291 15.78 -18.06 2.30
C ASP A 291 16.62 -16.93 1.64
N PRO A 292 16.49 -16.73 0.31
CA PRO A 292 17.30 -15.77 -0.45
C PRO A 292 17.15 -14.33 0.06
N GLY A 293 15.92 -13.89 0.35
CA GLY A 293 15.67 -12.57 0.92
C GLY A 293 16.39 -12.36 2.25
N ALA A 294 16.31 -13.33 3.16
CA ALA A 294 17.01 -13.24 4.44
C ALA A 294 18.55 -13.29 4.29
N ALA A 295 19.08 -13.94 3.26
CA ALA A 295 20.52 -13.94 2.98
C ALA A 295 21.01 -12.60 2.43
N VAL A 296 20.27 -11.98 1.52
CA VAL A 296 20.57 -10.62 1.04
C VAL A 296 20.42 -9.59 2.17
N ALA A 297 19.42 -9.74 3.06
CA ALA A 297 19.32 -8.92 4.26
C ALA A 297 20.53 -9.06 5.21
N ARG A 298 21.08 -10.28 5.37
CA ARG A 298 22.33 -10.50 6.11
C ARG A 298 23.54 -9.83 5.44
N LEU A 299 23.64 -9.91 4.12
CA LEU A 299 24.69 -9.25 3.34
C LEU A 299 24.63 -7.73 3.48
N ALA A 300 23.43 -7.13 3.43
CA ALA A 300 23.19 -5.71 3.66
C ALA A 300 23.63 -5.25 5.06
N SER A 301 23.27 -6.00 6.11
CA SER A 301 23.70 -5.66 7.47
C SER A 301 25.21 -5.76 7.69
N GLY A 302 25.93 -6.57 6.90
CA GLY A 302 27.40 -6.69 6.98
C GLY A 302 28.17 -5.55 6.30
N GLN A 303 27.49 -4.70 5.52
CA GLN A 303 28.08 -3.60 4.74
C GLN A 303 27.55 -2.22 5.18
N ALA A 304 26.59 -2.16 6.11
CA ALA A 304 25.91 -0.93 6.51
C ALA A 304 26.68 -0.15 7.59
N SER A 305 27.37 0.93 7.19
CA SER A 305 28.02 1.88 8.10
C SER A 305 27.12 3.01 8.62
N SER A 306 25.79 2.93 8.40
CA SER A 306 24.83 4.00 8.73
C SER A 306 23.64 3.48 9.55
N LEU A 307 23.37 4.14 10.69
CA LEU A 307 22.19 3.85 11.53
C LEU A 307 20.86 3.99 10.76
N VAL A 308 20.81 4.82 9.72
CA VAL A 308 19.59 5.05 8.91
C VAL A 308 19.20 3.78 8.13
N LEU A 309 20.17 2.93 7.79
CA LEU A 309 19.94 1.62 7.17
C LEU A 309 19.59 0.52 8.19
N GLN A 310 19.62 0.79 9.50
CA GLN A 310 19.12 -0.14 10.52
C GLN A 310 17.65 0.13 10.80
N GLU A 311 17.30 1.34 11.27
CA GLU A 311 15.92 1.68 11.68
C GLU A 311 14.89 1.51 10.55
N ARG A 312 15.25 1.80 9.29
CA ARG A 312 14.34 1.71 8.14
C ARG A 312 14.18 0.29 7.57
N PHE A 313 15.06 -0.64 7.96
CA PHE A 313 15.08 -2.00 7.43
C PHE A 313 14.55 -3.05 8.43
N GLU A 314 14.65 -2.80 9.74
CA GLU A 314 14.21 -3.71 10.81
C GLU A 314 12.76 -4.24 10.64
N ALA A 315 11.87 -3.46 10.02
CA ALA A 315 10.49 -3.86 9.81
C ALA A 315 10.26 -4.81 8.60
N MET A 316 11.17 -4.85 7.62
CA MET A 316 10.96 -5.55 6.35
C MET A 316 10.93 -7.08 6.53
N PRO A 317 10.05 -7.83 5.83
CA PRO A 317 9.95 -9.28 5.97
C PRO A 317 11.28 -10.03 5.78
N PRO A 318 12.14 -9.76 4.77
CA PRO A 318 13.46 -10.40 4.66
C PRO A 318 14.36 -10.18 5.89
N VAL A 319 14.31 -8.99 6.48
CA VAL A 319 15.16 -8.57 7.60
C VAL A 319 14.66 -9.18 8.91
N ARG A 320 13.34 -9.22 9.14
CA ARG A 320 12.74 -9.96 10.27
C ARG A 320 13.06 -11.45 10.19
N ARG A 321 12.97 -12.07 9.01
CA ARG A 321 13.39 -13.47 8.77
C ARG A 321 14.89 -13.68 8.98
N ALA A 322 15.72 -12.67 8.73
CA ALA A 322 17.16 -12.73 8.92
C ALA A 322 17.61 -12.65 10.40
N PHE A 323 17.01 -11.76 11.20
CA PHE A 323 17.55 -11.38 12.51
C PHE A 323 16.63 -11.64 13.70
N GLU A 324 15.31 -11.48 13.58
CA GLU A 324 14.38 -11.62 14.71
C GLU A 324 14.11 -13.08 15.11
N MET A 325 14.72 -14.04 14.41
CA MET A 325 14.74 -15.44 14.82
C MET A 325 15.68 -15.71 16.02
N ASP A 326 16.55 -14.78 16.41
CA ASP A 326 17.51 -14.98 17.51
C ASP A 326 16.88 -14.98 18.92
N ARG A 327 17.54 -15.66 19.87
CA ARG A 327 17.09 -15.93 21.24
C ARG A 327 16.87 -14.65 22.06
N VAL A 328 17.57 -13.55 21.76
CA VAL A 328 17.41 -12.26 22.44
C VAL A 328 16.10 -11.58 22.03
N ALA A 329 15.80 -11.48 20.73
CA ALA A 329 14.54 -10.95 20.21
C ALA A 329 13.33 -11.70 20.78
N ARG A 330 13.39 -13.04 20.84
CA ARG A 330 12.34 -13.88 21.44
C ARG A 330 12.01 -13.53 22.90
N LYS A 331 12.99 -13.10 23.72
CA LYS A 331 12.75 -12.65 25.10
C LYS A 331 12.07 -11.28 25.14
N ARG A 332 12.58 -10.32 24.37
CA ARG A 332 12.02 -8.97 24.27
C ARG A 332 10.54 -9.01 23.88
N HIS A 333 10.22 -9.66 22.76
CA HIS A 333 8.83 -9.77 22.30
C HIS A 333 7.93 -10.51 23.28
N ALA A 334 8.43 -11.50 24.03
CA ALA A 334 7.62 -12.20 25.02
C ALA A 334 7.22 -11.30 26.20
N SER A 335 8.09 -10.38 26.60
CA SER A 335 7.81 -9.36 27.61
C SER A 335 6.80 -8.33 27.09
N GLU A 336 7.07 -7.74 25.93
CA GLU A 336 6.20 -6.74 25.27
C GLU A 336 4.76 -7.26 25.11
N ARG A 337 4.58 -8.51 24.69
CA ARG A 337 3.24 -9.13 24.57
C ARG A 337 2.53 -9.35 25.90
N ALA A 338 3.23 -9.73 26.96
CA ALA A 338 2.61 -9.95 28.26
C ALA A 338 2.05 -8.63 28.82
N GLU A 339 2.80 -7.55 28.66
CA GLU A 339 2.43 -6.20 29.09
C GLU A 339 1.26 -5.63 28.28
N THR A 340 1.29 -5.75 26.94
CA THR A 340 0.20 -5.28 26.07
C THR A 340 -1.12 -6.04 26.30
N LEU A 341 -1.07 -7.37 26.49
CA LEU A 341 -2.28 -8.18 26.70
C LEU A 341 -2.92 -7.95 28.07
N ALA A 342 -2.13 -7.67 29.12
CA ALA A 342 -2.67 -7.31 30.44
C ALA A 342 -3.48 -6.01 30.36
N ARG A 343 -2.88 -4.95 29.79
CA ARG A 343 -3.54 -3.65 29.60
C ARG A 343 -4.80 -3.71 28.74
N LEU A 344 -4.85 -4.60 27.74
CA LEU A 344 -6.03 -4.78 26.89
C LEU A 344 -7.18 -5.52 27.59
N GLY A 345 -6.89 -6.50 28.46
CA GLY A 345 -7.92 -7.24 29.21
C GLY A 345 -8.60 -6.39 30.29
N GLU A 346 -7.83 -5.51 30.95
CA GLU A 346 -8.37 -4.53 31.91
C GLU A 346 -9.31 -3.53 31.21
N ARG A 347 -8.91 -3.00 30.04
CA ARG A 347 -9.74 -2.08 29.23
C ARG A 347 -11.03 -2.73 28.72
N ALA A 348 -10.96 -3.93 28.16
CA ALA A 348 -12.13 -4.64 27.63
C ALA A 348 -13.22 -4.87 28.70
N SER A 349 -12.79 -5.21 29.92
CA SER A 349 -13.68 -5.38 31.08
C SER A 349 -14.41 -4.09 31.47
N ALA A 350 -13.77 -2.92 31.29
CA ALA A 350 -14.39 -1.62 31.51
C ALA A 350 -15.38 -1.25 30.39
N THR A 351 -15.06 -1.52 29.12
CA THR A 351 -15.96 -1.27 27.98
C THR A 351 -17.27 -2.05 28.11
N ARG A 352 -17.21 -3.32 28.53
CA ARG A 352 -18.39 -4.17 28.77
C ARG A 352 -19.31 -3.63 29.88
N ALA A 353 -18.76 -2.91 30.86
CA ALA A 353 -19.53 -2.31 31.95
C ALA A 353 -20.30 -1.04 31.54
N VAL A 354 -20.00 -0.46 30.37
CA VAL A 354 -20.69 0.72 29.82
C VAL A 354 -21.90 0.34 28.94
N GLY A 355 -21.93 -0.90 28.42
CA GLY A 355 -23.05 -1.43 27.61
C GLY A 355 -23.08 -0.92 26.17
N GLU A 356 -22.67 -1.76 25.21
CA GLU A 356 -22.76 -1.44 23.76
C GLU A 356 -24.21 -1.17 23.30
N SER A 357 -25.22 -1.74 23.99
CA SER A 357 -26.65 -1.54 23.69
C SER A 357 -27.13 -0.10 23.77
N ASP A 358 -26.51 0.71 24.61
CA ASP A 358 -27.04 2.03 24.98
C ASP A 358 -26.43 3.15 24.11
N VAL A 359 -25.30 2.87 23.45
CA VAL A 359 -24.54 3.84 22.64
C VAL A 359 -24.79 3.64 21.14
N GLU A 360 -25.00 2.40 20.69
CA GLU A 360 -25.12 2.10 19.27
C GLU A 360 -26.37 2.69 18.57
N PRO A 361 -27.56 2.81 19.22
CA PRO A 361 -28.69 3.53 18.65
C PRO A 361 -28.43 5.05 18.52
N LEU A 362 -27.71 5.63 19.49
CA LEU A 362 -27.45 7.07 19.56
C LEU A 362 -26.45 7.55 18.49
N LEU A 363 -25.49 6.71 18.10
CA LEU A 363 -24.53 7.03 17.03
C LEU A 363 -25.10 6.89 15.61
N ARG A 364 -26.22 6.18 15.43
CA ARG A 364 -26.91 6.08 14.12
C ARG A 364 -27.88 7.24 13.86
N ALA A 365 -28.32 7.94 14.90
CA ALA A 365 -29.10 9.15 14.76
C ALA A 365 -28.18 10.34 14.48
N GLY A 366 -28.19 10.87 13.25
CA GLY A 366 -27.38 12.02 12.83
C GLY A 366 -27.66 13.35 13.55
N SER A 367 -28.53 13.35 14.57
CA SER A 367 -28.72 14.41 15.54
C SER A 367 -28.98 13.81 16.93
N VAL A 368 -28.14 14.15 17.90
CA VAL A 368 -28.27 13.71 19.31
C VAL A 368 -29.01 14.78 20.09
N SER A 369 -30.13 14.42 20.74
CA SER A 369 -30.92 15.38 21.53
C SER A 369 -30.21 15.81 22.82
N ALA A 370 -30.56 16.99 23.35
CA ALA A 370 -29.98 17.51 24.60
C ALA A 370 -30.12 16.55 25.79
N GLU A 371 -31.18 15.74 25.83
CA GLU A 371 -31.42 14.76 26.90
C GLU A 371 -30.49 13.54 26.77
N ALA A 372 -30.15 13.13 25.54
CA ALA A 372 -29.12 12.13 25.29
C ALA A 372 -27.70 12.64 25.61
N TRP A 373 -27.45 13.94 25.39
CA TRP A 373 -26.21 14.61 25.83
C TRP A 373 -26.05 14.58 27.36
N ASP A 374 -27.09 14.95 28.11
CA ASP A 374 -27.06 14.92 29.58
C ASP A 374 -26.89 13.50 30.13
N ALA A 375 -27.49 12.49 29.49
CA ALA A 375 -27.28 11.09 29.84
C ALA A 375 -25.82 10.64 29.65
N MET A 376 -25.19 11.06 28.53
CA MET A 376 -23.78 10.75 28.23
C MET A 376 -22.82 11.44 29.22
N ILE A 377 -23.10 12.69 29.57
CA ILE A 377 -22.36 13.44 30.62
C ILE A 377 -22.55 12.80 32.00
N ALA A 378 -23.77 12.36 32.33
CA ALA A 378 -24.05 11.66 33.59
C ALA A 378 -23.34 10.30 33.68
N ALA A 379 -23.24 9.55 32.57
CA ALA A 379 -22.46 8.31 32.50
C ALA A 379 -20.95 8.57 32.70
N ALA A 380 -20.39 9.55 31.98
CA ALA A 380 -18.99 9.96 32.09
C ALA A 380 -18.63 10.51 33.50
N ARG A 381 -19.60 11.01 34.26
CA ARG A 381 -19.43 11.46 35.66
C ARG A 381 -19.49 10.33 36.69
N ARG A 382 -20.10 9.17 36.37
CA ARG A 382 -20.22 8.02 37.31
C ARG A 382 -18.96 7.16 37.36
N VAL A 383 -18.28 7.00 36.23
CA VAL A 383 -16.95 6.39 36.17
C VAL A 383 -15.94 7.47 36.51
N GLN A 384 -15.02 7.24 37.44
CA GLN A 384 -13.99 8.24 37.75
C GLN A 384 -13.19 8.56 36.48
N ALA A 385 -13.08 9.86 36.15
CA ALA A 385 -12.67 10.32 34.82
C ALA A 385 -11.29 9.82 34.34
N HIS A 386 -10.47 9.26 35.24
CA HIS A 386 -9.22 8.57 34.91
C HIS A 386 -9.41 7.34 34.00
N ASP A 387 -10.48 6.55 34.19
CA ASP A 387 -10.67 5.30 33.44
C ASP A 387 -11.39 5.51 32.09
N VAL A 388 -12.29 6.50 31.99
CA VAL A 388 -12.89 6.86 30.69
C VAL A 388 -11.83 7.52 29.80
N ALA A 389 -10.97 8.39 30.33
CA ALA A 389 -9.84 8.92 29.58
C ALA A 389 -8.86 7.81 29.12
N ALA A 390 -8.75 6.70 29.87
CA ALA A 390 -7.98 5.53 29.46
C ALA A 390 -8.67 4.68 28.37
N CYS A 391 -10.00 4.77 28.20
CA CYS A 391 -10.74 4.07 27.14
C CYS A 391 -10.59 4.74 25.76
N TRP A 392 -10.34 6.06 25.71
CA TRP A 392 -10.27 6.83 24.47
C TRP A 392 -8.84 7.35 24.14
N SER A 393 -7.86 7.21 25.04
CA SER A 393 -6.47 7.56 24.76
C SER A 393 -5.68 6.46 24.04
N THR A 394 -5.32 6.76 22.80
CA THR A 394 -4.49 5.96 21.90
C THR A 394 -3.00 6.25 22.10
N ARG A 395 -2.36 5.59 23.08
CA ARG A 395 -0.96 5.08 23.06
C ARG A 395 -0.38 4.88 24.46
N GLY A 396 0.58 3.97 24.55
CA GLY A 396 1.51 3.90 25.67
C GLY A 396 2.94 3.67 25.17
N SER A 397 3.86 4.50 25.63
CA SER A 397 5.29 4.20 25.74
C SER A 397 5.80 4.90 27.01
N GLY A 398 6.73 4.27 27.73
CA GLY A 398 7.18 4.77 29.04
C GLY A 398 7.83 6.16 28.99
N SER A 399 7.92 6.78 30.18
CA SER A 399 8.31 8.18 30.47
C SER A 399 7.25 9.24 30.13
N THR A 400 6.80 9.95 31.18
CA THR A 400 5.88 11.10 31.16
C THR A 400 4.55 10.90 30.40
N GLY A 401 3.65 10.10 30.97
CA GLY A 401 2.23 10.07 30.56
C GLY A 401 1.49 11.32 31.02
N GLY A 402 1.06 12.17 30.09
CA GLY A 402 0.25 13.36 30.36
C GLY A 402 -1.23 13.03 30.57
N VAL A 403 -1.84 13.65 31.58
CA VAL A 403 -3.29 13.55 31.87
C VAL A 403 -4.04 14.53 30.97
N ILE A 404 -5.03 14.04 30.21
CA ILE A 404 -5.96 14.90 29.45
C ILE A 404 -6.65 15.86 30.45
N ARG A 405 -6.41 17.16 30.30
CA ARG A 405 -7.05 18.17 31.14
C ARG A 405 -8.50 18.34 30.71
N ARG A 406 -9.40 18.24 31.70
CA ARG A 406 -10.85 18.42 31.60
C ARG A 406 -11.29 19.56 30.67
N THR A 407 -10.60 20.71 30.79
CA THR A 407 -10.84 21.94 30.02
C THR A 407 -10.75 21.73 28.51
N PHE A 408 -9.81 20.91 28.01
CA PHE A 408 -9.62 20.67 26.57
C PHE A 408 -10.87 20.06 25.92
N LEU A 409 -11.45 19.04 26.56
CA LEU A 409 -12.66 18.38 26.05
C LEU A 409 -13.90 19.28 26.17
N GLU A 410 -13.99 20.06 27.25
CA GLU A 410 -15.06 21.04 27.45
C GLU A 410 -15.06 22.12 26.35
N CYS A 411 -13.89 22.63 25.94
CA CYS A 411 -13.75 23.59 24.83
C CYS A 411 -14.11 22.99 23.46
N ILE A 412 -13.66 21.76 23.15
CA ILE A 412 -13.99 21.09 21.87
C ILE A 412 -15.51 20.87 21.72
N LEU A 413 -16.16 20.42 22.80
CA LEU A 413 -17.62 20.21 22.81
C LEU A 413 -18.40 21.51 22.69
N ALA A 414 -17.93 22.60 23.33
CA ALA A 414 -18.52 23.93 23.18
C ALA A 414 -18.43 24.45 21.73
N ALA A 415 -17.28 24.24 21.06
CA ALA A 415 -17.11 24.62 19.66
C ALA A 415 -18.05 23.85 18.72
N GLN A 416 -18.27 22.55 18.97
CA GLN A 416 -19.23 21.74 18.20
C GLN A 416 -20.69 22.19 18.39
N HIS A 417 -21.08 22.54 19.62
CA HIS A 417 -22.43 23.01 19.91
C HIS A 417 -22.71 24.36 19.21
N ALA A 418 -21.78 25.31 19.32
CA ALA A 418 -21.85 26.60 18.63
C ALA A 418 -21.94 26.45 17.10
N LEU A 419 -21.21 25.50 16.52
CA LEU A 419 -21.31 25.15 15.10
C LEU A 419 -22.67 24.59 14.69
N ALA A 420 -23.34 23.82 15.56
CA ALA A 420 -24.69 23.30 15.30
C ALA A 420 -25.73 24.42 15.29
N ASP A 421 -25.60 25.38 16.19
CA ASP A 421 -26.46 26.57 16.30
C ASP A 421 -26.10 27.68 15.28
N ARG A 422 -25.05 27.47 14.48
CA ARG A 422 -24.46 28.42 13.52
C ARG A 422 -23.90 29.71 14.16
N ASP A 423 -23.61 29.70 15.46
CA ASP A 423 -22.89 30.77 16.14
C ASP A 423 -21.37 30.64 15.93
N VAL A 424 -20.90 31.25 14.84
CA VAL A 424 -19.49 31.24 14.45
C VAL A 424 -18.61 31.96 15.49
N ASP A 425 -19.08 33.04 16.09
CA ASP A 425 -18.31 33.82 17.06
C ASP A 425 -18.12 33.03 18.38
N ALA A 426 -19.11 32.25 18.82
CA ALA A 426 -18.96 31.33 19.95
C ALA A 426 -18.05 30.14 19.64
N ALA A 427 -18.12 29.60 18.42
CA ALA A 427 -17.28 28.50 17.99
C ALA A 427 -15.79 28.91 17.91
N LEU A 428 -15.51 30.13 17.43
CA LEU A 428 -14.18 30.73 17.42
C LEU A 428 -13.61 30.89 18.85
N ARG A 429 -14.36 31.51 19.76
CA ARG A 429 -13.94 31.69 21.16
C ARG A 429 -13.57 30.36 21.82
N ALA A 430 -14.38 29.33 21.65
CA ALA A 430 -14.15 28.00 22.22
C ALA A 430 -12.85 27.34 21.70
N VAL A 431 -12.44 27.59 20.45
CA VAL A 431 -11.17 27.09 19.89
C VAL A 431 -9.96 27.98 20.24
N GLU A 432 -10.17 29.27 20.48
CA GLU A 432 -9.13 30.21 20.91
C GLU A 432 -8.75 30.03 22.40
N GLU A 433 -9.67 29.58 23.25
CA GLU A 433 -9.37 29.25 24.67
C GLU A 433 -8.39 28.08 24.85
N ILE A 434 -8.17 27.27 23.81
CA ILE A 434 -7.31 26.07 23.85
C ILE A 434 -5.84 26.49 23.73
N ARG A 435 -5.10 26.38 24.86
CA ARG A 435 -3.70 26.80 25.03
C ARG A 435 -2.68 25.75 24.56
N GLU A 436 -1.52 26.20 24.11
CA GLU A 436 -0.42 25.33 23.64
C GLU A 436 0.10 24.35 24.70
N ASP A 437 0.12 24.74 25.98
CA ASP A 437 0.54 23.86 27.09
C ASP A 437 -0.45 22.71 27.34
N ASP A 438 -1.73 22.89 27.02
CA ASP A 438 -2.74 21.83 27.10
C ASP A 438 -2.61 20.83 25.93
N THR A 439 -1.85 21.18 24.88
CA THR A 439 -1.55 20.33 23.71
C THR A 439 -0.20 19.59 23.77
N LEU A 440 0.54 19.67 24.88
CA LEU A 440 1.76 18.88 25.12
C LEU A 440 1.53 17.35 25.14
N ILE A 441 0.27 16.91 25.07
CA ILE A 441 -0.18 15.53 25.12
C ILE A 441 -0.19 14.91 23.70
N GLY A 442 0.97 14.39 23.27
CA GLY A 442 0.98 13.10 22.55
C GLY A 442 0.67 13.04 21.04
N GLY A 443 0.17 14.09 20.37
CA GLY A 443 0.16 14.23 18.90
C GLY A 443 -0.82 13.35 18.10
N ASN A 444 -1.55 14.02 17.18
CA ASN A 444 -2.70 13.54 16.39
C ASN A 444 -3.94 13.20 17.25
N ASP A 445 -4.79 14.20 17.46
CA ASP A 445 -6.20 13.97 17.80
C ASP A 445 -7.06 14.41 16.61
N GLU A 446 -7.40 13.43 15.76
CA GLU A 446 -8.25 13.57 14.55
C GLU A 446 -9.63 14.17 14.87
N TYR A 447 -10.04 14.15 16.14
CA TYR A 447 -11.27 14.78 16.61
C TYR A 447 -11.10 16.30 16.79
N TYR A 448 -9.96 16.73 17.34
CA TYR A 448 -9.60 18.14 17.49
C TYR A 448 -9.47 18.83 16.13
N ASP A 449 -8.69 18.24 15.23
CA ASP A 449 -8.43 18.79 13.89
C ASP A 449 -9.74 18.99 13.11
N ARG A 450 -10.68 18.03 13.19
CA ARG A 450 -12.02 18.14 12.55
C ARG A 450 -12.89 19.25 13.15
N VAL A 451 -12.78 19.53 14.45
CA VAL A 451 -13.55 20.62 15.08
C VAL A 451 -12.98 21.97 14.68
N VAL A 452 -11.65 22.14 14.78
CA VAL A 452 -10.98 23.38 14.33
C VAL A 452 -11.23 23.63 12.85
N PHE A 453 -11.19 22.60 11.99
CA PHE A 453 -11.58 22.67 10.57
C PHE A 453 -13.02 23.19 10.38
N ARG A 454 -14.00 22.63 11.09
CA ARG A 454 -15.41 23.08 10.95
C ARG A 454 -15.60 24.52 11.41
N VAL A 455 -14.89 24.96 12.46
CA VAL A 455 -14.88 26.35 12.92
C VAL A 455 -14.24 27.27 11.88
N ALA A 456 -13.07 26.91 11.36
CA ALA A 456 -12.36 27.72 10.37
C ALA A 456 -13.17 27.86 9.06
N ARG A 457 -13.82 26.79 8.59
CA ARG A 457 -14.74 26.83 7.43
C ARG A 457 -15.97 27.70 7.68
N ALA A 458 -16.54 27.65 8.88
CA ALA A 458 -17.67 28.52 9.25
C ALA A 458 -17.26 30.00 9.35
N ALA A 459 -16.04 30.29 9.82
CA ALA A 459 -15.46 31.63 9.83
C ALA A 459 -15.26 32.18 8.41
N LEU A 460 -14.67 31.39 7.50
CA LEU A 460 -14.53 31.77 6.08
C LEU A 460 -15.89 32.05 5.42
N ALA A 461 -16.88 31.17 5.60
CA ALA A 461 -18.23 31.35 5.07
C ALA A 461 -18.96 32.59 5.64
N ALA A 462 -18.58 33.04 6.84
CA ALA A 462 -19.06 34.28 7.47
C ALA A 462 -18.25 35.53 7.08
N GLY A 463 -17.28 35.43 6.16
CA GLY A 463 -16.42 36.54 5.73
C GLY A 463 -15.30 36.91 6.72
N ARG A 464 -15.06 36.09 7.75
CA ARG A 464 -13.99 36.27 8.76
C ARG A 464 -12.65 35.70 8.28
N ALA A 465 -12.18 36.15 7.11
CA ALA A 465 -10.99 35.61 6.44
C ALA A 465 -9.79 35.46 7.39
N GLY A 466 -9.37 36.54 8.05
CA GLY A 466 -8.22 36.55 8.96
C GLY A 466 -8.35 35.73 10.25
N GLU A 467 -9.55 35.24 10.61
CA GLU A 467 -9.75 34.32 11.74
C GLU A 467 -9.72 32.86 11.28
N GLY A 468 -10.35 32.56 10.14
CA GLY A 468 -10.17 31.30 9.43
C GLY A 468 -8.69 31.05 9.14
N GLU A 469 -8.00 31.99 8.50
CA GLU A 469 -6.57 31.96 8.18
C GLU A 469 -5.70 31.62 9.41
N ARG A 470 -5.93 32.26 10.57
CA ARG A 470 -5.16 31.96 11.80
C ARG A 470 -5.39 30.53 12.31
N LEU A 471 -6.61 30.00 12.20
CA LEU A 471 -6.89 28.61 12.57
C LEU A 471 -6.25 27.63 11.57
N PHE A 472 -6.18 27.97 10.27
CA PHE A 472 -5.41 27.19 9.29
C PHE A 472 -3.91 27.25 9.52
N GLU A 473 -3.34 28.41 9.87
CA GLU A 473 -1.92 28.51 10.26
C GLU A 473 -1.62 27.62 11.47
N ARG A 474 -2.48 27.59 12.50
CA ARG A 474 -2.37 26.65 13.64
C ARG A 474 -2.44 25.18 13.19
N LEU A 475 -3.41 24.82 12.35
CA LEU A 475 -3.54 23.45 11.80
C LEU A 475 -2.30 23.03 10.99
N ILE A 476 -1.71 23.94 10.19
CA ILE A 476 -0.50 23.66 9.39
C ILE A 476 0.75 23.54 10.27
N ASP A 477 0.92 24.42 11.26
CA ASP A 477 2.08 24.36 12.17
C ASP A 477 2.04 23.13 13.09
N TRP A 478 0.84 22.70 13.51
CA TRP A 478 0.64 21.43 14.23
C TRP A 478 0.67 20.19 13.33
N GLY A 479 0.26 20.32 12.06
CA GLY A 479 0.32 19.29 11.01
C GLY A 479 1.73 18.74 10.74
N ASN A 480 2.76 19.31 11.36
CA ASN A 480 4.13 18.82 11.43
C ASN A 480 4.32 17.38 11.98
N ARG A 481 3.27 16.62 12.35
CA ARG A 481 3.42 15.30 13.01
C ARG A 481 2.92 14.03 12.33
N GLN A 482 2.03 13.99 11.32
CA GLN A 482 2.18 12.94 10.28
C GLN A 482 1.37 12.86 8.97
N SER A 483 0.17 13.41 8.80
CA SER A 483 -0.56 13.24 7.53
C SER A 483 -1.53 14.39 7.31
N MET A 484 -1.55 14.93 6.09
CA MET A 484 -2.65 15.77 5.63
C MET A 484 -3.83 14.83 5.33
N THR A 485 -5.00 15.03 5.93
CA THR A 485 -6.20 14.26 5.54
C THR A 485 -6.77 14.78 4.21
N SER A 486 -7.58 13.97 3.53
CA SER A 486 -8.33 14.41 2.34
C SER A 486 -9.20 15.63 2.62
N GLU A 487 -9.76 15.73 3.84
CA GLU A 487 -10.56 16.87 4.32
C GLU A 487 -9.72 18.14 4.54
N GLN A 488 -8.45 17.99 4.95
CA GLN A 488 -7.49 19.10 5.05
C GLN A 488 -7.01 19.56 3.66
N LEU A 489 -6.90 18.64 2.70
CA LEU A 489 -6.63 18.95 1.29
C LEU A 489 -7.80 19.72 0.66
N GLU A 490 -9.03 19.25 0.84
CA GLU A 490 -10.26 19.90 0.36
C GLU A 490 -10.41 21.33 0.88
N CYS A 491 -10.00 21.60 2.12
CA CYS A 491 -10.01 22.96 2.67
C CYS A 491 -8.91 23.87 2.10
N LEU A 492 -7.75 23.31 1.72
CA LEU A 492 -6.72 24.05 1.00
C LEU A 492 -7.18 24.42 -0.42
N LEU A 493 -8.04 23.60 -1.04
CA LEU A 493 -8.68 23.93 -2.32
C LEU A 493 -9.69 25.07 -2.17
N GLN A 494 -10.57 25.05 -1.16
CA GLN A 494 -11.49 26.16 -0.88
C GLN A 494 -10.76 27.47 -0.49
N LEU A 495 -9.56 27.40 0.10
CA LEU A 495 -8.70 28.56 0.31
C LEU A 495 -7.99 29.03 -0.96
N ALA A 496 -7.66 28.13 -1.88
CA ALA A 496 -7.08 28.47 -3.18
C ALA A 496 -8.08 29.21 -4.08
N GLU A 497 -9.37 28.87 -3.99
CA GLU A 497 -10.48 29.63 -4.60
C GLU A 497 -10.58 31.08 -4.05
N LEU A 498 -10.10 31.34 -2.83
CA LEU A 498 -10.15 32.65 -2.18
C LEU A 498 -8.89 33.50 -2.42
N ASP A 499 -7.67 32.97 -2.25
CA ASP A 499 -6.40 33.63 -2.65
C ASP A 499 -5.22 32.63 -2.75
N ALA A 500 -5.14 31.84 -3.82
CA ALA A 500 -4.03 30.89 -3.97
C ALA A 500 -2.65 31.53 -4.15
N VAL A 501 -2.54 32.81 -4.55
CA VAL A 501 -1.24 33.49 -4.74
C VAL A 501 -0.55 33.68 -3.38
N MET A 502 -1.34 33.90 -2.33
CA MET A 502 -0.86 33.96 -0.95
C MET A 502 -0.37 32.59 -0.45
N VAL A 503 -1.11 31.52 -0.75
CA VAL A 503 -0.75 30.12 -0.42
C VAL A 503 0.55 29.71 -1.16
N GLU A 504 0.62 29.96 -2.48
CA GLU A 504 1.79 29.74 -3.34
C GLU A 504 3.05 30.42 -2.78
N ARG A 505 2.95 31.71 -2.43
CA ARG A 505 4.06 32.49 -1.88
C ARG A 505 4.57 31.91 -0.56
N ARG A 506 3.65 31.57 0.36
CA ARG A 506 3.99 31.18 1.73
C ARG A 506 4.48 29.73 1.83
N LEU A 507 3.95 28.83 1.00
CA LEU A 507 4.51 27.48 0.83
C LEU A 507 5.93 27.53 0.25
N ARG A 508 6.20 28.32 -0.80
CA ARG A 508 7.55 28.48 -1.37
C ARG A 508 8.56 29.04 -0.36
N GLU A 509 8.15 29.98 0.48
CA GLU A 509 8.99 30.54 1.56
C GLU A 509 9.32 29.47 2.63
N ARG A 510 8.34 28.65 3.02
CA ARG A 510 8.53 27.52 3.95
C ARG A 510 9.43 26.42 3.36
N MET A 511 9.33 26.14 2.06
CA MET A 511 10.17 25.17 1.34
C MET A 511 11.65 25.58 1.30
N ARG A 512 11.95 26.89 1.29
CA ARG A 512 13.31 27.43 1.28
C ARG A 512 14.03 27.35 2.64
N THR A 513 13.33 27.09 3.74
CA THR A 513 13.85 27.26 5.11
C THR A 513 14.17 25.97 5.86
N HIS A 514 13.93 24.78 5.27
CA HIS A 514 14.05 23.49 5.97
C HIS A 514 15.10 22.54 5.34
N ALA A 515 15.80 21.79 6.20
CA ALA A 515 16.92 20.90 5.84
C ALA A 515 16.46 19.50 5.32
N PRO A 516 17.29 18.77 4.54
CA PRO A 516 16.78 17.96 3.42
C PRO A 516 16.09 16.62 3.75
N GLU A 517 16.46 15.87 4.78
CA GLU A 517 16.02 14.46 4.89
C GLU A 517 14.62 14.25 5.49
N LYS A 518 14.10 15.19 6.30
CA LYS A 518 12.69 15.21 6.74
C LYS A 518 11.81 16.12 5.88
N ALA A 519 12.36 16.64 4.77
CA ALA A 519 11.67 17.58 3.90
C ALA A 519 10.93 16.91 2.73
N LEU A 520 11.37 15.74 2.24
CA LEU A 520 10.90 15.17 0.98
C LEU A 520 9.38 14.90 0.93
N TRP A 521 8.77 14.32 1.97
CA TRP A 521 7.30 14.15 2.02
C TRP A 521 6.55 15.48 2.10
N LYS A 522 7.11 16.48 2.81
CA LYS A 522 6.50 17.82 2.90
C LYS A 522 6.62 18.58 1.58
N GLN A 523 7.73 18.40 0.86
CA GLN A 523 7.93 18.92 -0.49
C GLN A 523 6.95 18.25 -1.46
N PHE A 524 6.81 16.92 -1.41
CA PHE A 524 5.82 16.17 -2.19
C PHE A 524 4.40 16.71 -1.99
N VAL A 525 3.93 16.83 -0.74
CA VAL A 525 2.59 17.35 -0.44
C VAL A 525 2.47 18.84 -0.82
N ALA A 526 3.51 19.66 -0.63
CA ALA A 526 3.48 21.06 -1.05
C ALA A 526 3.40 21.22 -2.58
N HIS A 527 4.12 20.38 -3.34
CA HIS A 527 4.02 20.34 -4.80
C HIS A 527 2.64 19.88 -5.27
N GLN A 528 2.05 18.86 -4.62
CA GLN A 528 0.68 18.42 -4.88
C GLN A 528 -0.34 19.55 -4.65
N VAL A 529 -0.38 20.11 -3.44
CA VAL A 529 -1.32 21.19 -3.06
C VAL A 529 -1.18 22.39 -3.99
N LEU A 530 0.07 22.77 -4.33
CA LEU A 530 0.31 23.88 -5.23
C LEU A 530 -0.15 23.56 -6.67
N ALA A 531 0.01 22.32 -7.14
CA ALA A 531 -0.50 21.93 -8.45
C ALA A 531 -2.02 22.04 -8.56
N GLU A 532 -2.75 21.50 -7.58
CA GLU A 532 -4.21 21.54 -7.57
C GLU A 532 -4.71 22.99 -7.46
N ALA A 533 -4.08 23.82 -6.62
CA ALA A 533 -4.38 25.25 -6.52
C ALA A 533 -4.11 26.03 -7.83
N LEU A 534 -3.05 25.69 -8.57
CA LEU A 534 -2.75 26.26 -9.89
C LEU A 534 -3.76 25.79 -10.96
N ALA A 535 -4.22 24.55 -10.86
CA ALA A 535 -5.22 23.97 -11.77
C ALA A 535 -6.58 24.69 -11.67
N VAL A 536 -7.05 24.97 -10.45
CA VAL A 536 -8.29 25.75 -10.21
C VAL A 536 -8.21 27.16 -10.82
N GLN A 537 -7.01 27.74 -10.91
CA GLN A 537 -6.76 29.02 -11.59
C GLN A 537 -6.60 28.91 -13.12
N GLY A 538 -6.73 27.72 -13.71
CA GLY A 538 -6.46 27.47 -15.13
C GLY A 538 -4.97 27.55 -15.51
N ARG A 539 -4.05 27.62 -14.54
CA ARG A 539 -2.59 27.69 -14.74
C ARG A 539 -1.98 26.29 -14.95
N PHE A 540 -2.58 25.53 -15.87
CA PHE A 540 -2.31 24.09 -16.06
C PHE A 540 -0.84 23.75 -16.33
N ALA A 541 -0.11 24.60 -17.06
CA ALA A 541 1.32 24.39 -17.33
C ALA A 541 2.19 24.51 -16.06
N GLU A 542 1.85 25.43 -15.14
CA GLU A 542 2.57 25.55 -13.86
C GLU A 542 2.17 24.41 -12.90
N ALA A 543 0.90 23.97 -12.94
CA ALA A 543 0.44 22.80 -12.21
C ALA A 543 1.15 21.50 -12.66
N GLU A 544 1.31 21.32 -13.97
CA GLU A 544 2.08 20.23 -14.59
C GLU A 544 3.53 20.18 -14.07
N ASP A 545 4.22 21.33 -14.00
CA ASP A 545 5.58 21.42 -13.47
C ASP A 545 5.66 21.03 -11.99
N GLN A 546 4.66 21.40 -11.19
CA GLN A 546 4.60 20.98 -9.79
C GLN A 546 4.34 19.48 -9.63
N LEU A 547 3.43 18.89 -10.40
CA LEU A 547 3.19 17.44 -10.37
C LEU A 547 4.40 16.63 -10.83
N ARG A 548 5.18 17.13 -11.80
CA ARG A 548 6.47 16.52 -12.16
C ARG A 548 7.51 16.62 -11.06
N GLN A 549 7.55 17.74 -10.33
CA GLN A 549 8.43 17.89 -9.17
C GLN A 549 8.02 16.95 -8.02
N ALA A 550 6.73 16.74 -7.79
CA ALA A 550 6.23 15.72 -6.86
C ALA A 550 6.62 14.29 -7.31
N LEU A 551 6.44 13.95 -8.60
CA LEU A 551 6.83 12.64 -9.15
C LEU A 551 8.35 12.41 -9.14
N ALA A 552 9.19 13.46 -9.21
CA ALA A 552 10.64 13.30 -9.02
C ALA A 552 11.02 12.83 -7.59
N LEU A 553 10.10 12.94 -6.62
CA LEU A 553 10.26 12.45 -5.24
C LEU A 553 9.66 11.04 -5.02
N GLU A 554 9.19 10.37 -6.08
CA GLU A 554 8.48 9.07 -6.10
C GLU A 554 9.15 7.95 -5.26
N ALA A 555 10.48 7.95 -5.14
CA ALA A 555 11.23 6.92 -4.42
C ALA A 555 10.95 6.81 -2.89
N TYR A 556 10.08 7.66 -2.33
CA TYR A 556 9.79 7.75 -0.90
C TYR A 556 8.30 7.72 -0.53
N VAL A 557 7.38 7.57 -1.50
CA VAL A 557 5.93 7.76 -1.29
C VAL A 557 5.14 6.47 -1.58
N ASN A 558 3.93 6.35 -1.02
CA ASN A 558 3.09 5.17 -1.20
C ASN A 558 2.49 5.09 -2.63
N PRO A 559 2.05 3.89 -3.09
CA PRO A 559 1.49 3.74 -4.44
C PRO A 559 0.20 4.53 -4.71
N HIS A 560 -0.61 4.80 -3.69
CA HIS A 560 -1.87 5.54 -3.81
C HIS A 560 -1.61 7.00 -4.23
N SER A 561 -0.70 7.69 -3.52
CA SER A 561 -0.29 9.05 -3.92
C SER A 561 0.37 9.10 -5.31
N ILE A 562 1.05 8.03 -5.76
CA ILE A 562 1.59 7.95 -7.13
C ILE A 562 0.43 7.86 -8.15
N VAL A 563 -0.61 7.07 -7.88
CA VAL A 563 -1.83 7.03 -8.73
C VAL A 563 -2.48 8.41 -8.77
N GLN A 564 -2.70 9.05 -7.62
CA GLN A 564 -3.27 10.40 -7.54
C GLN A 564 -2.49 11.42 -8.41
N MET A 565 -1.15 11.44 -8.32
CA MET A 565 -0.32 12.40 -9.06
C MET A 565 -0.26 12.10 -10.56
N LEU A 566 -0.25 10.83 -10.96
CA LEU A 566 -0.33 10.46 -12.38
C LEU A 566 -1.70 10.79 -12.98
N THR A 567 -2.79 10.61 -12.22
CA THR A 567 -4.16 10.98 -12.62
C THR A 567 -4.33 12.49 -12.72
N GLY A 568 -3.84 13.26 -11.74
CA GLY A 568 -3.81 14.72 -11.79
C GLY A 568 -3.02 15.23 -12.99
N LEU A 569 -1.83 14.67 -13.25
CA LEU A 569 -0.97 15.07 -14.37
C LEU A 569 -1.61 14.72 -15.72
N ALA A 570 -2.30 13.59 -15.83
CA ALA A 570 -3.11 13.26 -17.01
C ALA A 570 -4.21 14.30 -17.25
N GLY A 571 -4.90 14.75 -16.20
CA GLY A 571 -5.86 15.85 -16.27
C GLY A 571 -5.23 17.16 -16.79
N MET A 572 -4.11 17.60 -16.20
CA MET A 572 -3.43 18.84 -16.60
C MET A 572 -2.94 18.82 -18.06
N LEU A 573 -2.56 17.64 -18.56
CA LEU A 573 -2.17 17.45 -19.96
C LEU A 573 -3.38 17.40 -20.90
N ALA A 574 -4.51 16.84 -20.46
CA ALA A 574 -5.75 16.84 -21.24
C ALA A 574 -6.30 18.26 -21.44
N GLU A 575 -6.29 19.11 -20.41
CA GLU A 575 -6.67 20.53 -20.52
C GLU A 575 -5.75 21.34 -21.45
N GLN A 576 -4.50 20.90 -21.63
CA GLN A 576 -3.55 21.46 -22.59
C GLN A 576 -3.63 20.81 -23.98
N GLY A 577 -4.62 19.95 -24.24
CA GLY A 577 -4.81 19.25 -25.53
C GLY A 577 -3.81 18.11 -25.79
N ARG A 578 -2.95 17.75 -24.83
CA ARG A 578 -1.90 16.71 -24.93
C ARG A 578 -2.46 15.33 -24.58
N HIS A 579 -3.60 14.98 -25.19
CA HIS A 579 -4.37 13.78 -24.87
C HIS A 579 -3.59 12.46 -25.04
N ALA A 580 -2.60 12.39 -25.94
CA ALA A 580 -1.75 11.21 -26.13
C ALA A 580 -0.83 10.92 -24.93
N GLU A 581 -0.33 11.97 -24.26
CA GLU A 581 0.46 11.83 -23.03
C GLU A 581 -0.45 11.57 -21.83
N ALA A 582 -1.63 12.20 -21.80
CA ALA A 582 -2.66 11.94 -20.80
C ALA A 582 -3.14 10.47 -20.82
N GLU A 583 -3.39 9.89 -22.00
CA GLU A 583 -3.74 8.47 -22.17
C GLU A 583 -2.66 7.54 -21.57
N LEU A 584 -1.38 7.84 -21.81
CA LEU A 584 -0.26 7.05 -21.30
C LEU A 584 -0.17 7.12 -19.76
N LEU A 585 -0.31 8.30 -19.17
CA LEU A 585 -0.23 8.49 -17.73
C LEU A 585 -1.43 7.93 -16.98
N ALA A 586 -2.64 8.12 -17.52
CA ALA A 586 -3.86 7.52 -16.96
C ALA A 586 -3.81 5.99 -17.03
N THR A 587 -3.27 5.42 -18.12
CA THR A 587 -3.00 3.97 -18.21
C THR A 587 -2.02 3.52 -17.13
N LYS A 588 -0.89 4.22 -16.95
CA LYS A 588 0.11 3.90 -15.91
C LYS A 588 -0.49 4.01 -14.49
N ALA A 589 -1.31 5.03 -14.23
CA ALA A 589 -2.02 5.21 -12.96
C ALA A 589 -2.96 4.02 -12.68
N LEU A 590 -3.76 3.63 -13.68
CA LEU A 590 -4.70 2.51 -13.56
C LEU A 590 -3.98 1.15 -13.41
N GLU A 591 -2.84 0.94 -14.08
CA GLU A 591 -1.99 -0.24 -13.87
C GLU A 591 -1.45 -0.31 -12.44
N ILE A 592 -0.93 0.80 -11.90
CA ILE A 592 -0.45 0.87 -10.51
C ILE A 592 -1.61 0.61 -9.54
N ALA A 593 -2.79 1.19 -9.78
CA ALA A 593 -3.98 0.95 -8.95
C ALA A 593 -4.41 -0.53 -8.97
N ARG A 594 -4.45 -1.17 -10.14
CA ARG A 594 -4.74 -2.61 -10.29
C ARG A 594 -3.71 -3.48 -9.56
N LEU A 595 -2.41 -3.20 -9.71
CA LEU A 595 -1.32 -3.95 -9.05
C LEU A 595 -1.39 -3.90 -7.51
N HIS A 596 -1.95 -2.83 -6.95
CA HIS A 596 -2.07 -2.65 -5.49
C HIS A 596 -3.44 -3.00 -4.92
N GLY A 597 -4.41 -3.40 -5.77
CA GLY A 597 -5.78 -3.72 -5.35
C GLY A 597 -6.64 -2.49 -5.04
N SER A 598 -6.24 -1.30 -5.53
CA SER A 598 -6.92 -0.02 -5.35
C SER A 598 -7.54 0.50 -6.65
N SER A 599 -7.79 -0.37 -7.63
CA SER A 599 -8.49 0.00 -8.88
C SER A 599 -9.96 0.37 -8.67
N ALA A 600 -10.54 -0.02 -7.52
CA ALA A 600 -11.91 0.28 -7.13
C ALA A 600 -12.02 1.39 -6.06
N SER A 601 -10.91 2.02 -5.64
CA SER A 601 -10.98 3.22 -4.81
C SER A 601 -11.02 4.47 -5.69
N CYS A 602 -11.60 5.57 -5.19
CA CYS A 602 -11.57 6.94 -5.72
C CYS A 602 -10.49 7.20 -6.79
N ASP A 603 -9.19 7.19 -6.44
CA ASP A 603 -8.07 7.40 -7.37
C ASP A 603 -8.05 6.50 -8.62
N GLY A 604 -8.37 5.21 -8.46
CA GLY A 604 -8.41 4.23 -9.54
C GLY A 604 -9.61 4.42 -10.46
N VAL A 605 -10.73 4.88 -9.88
CA VAL A 605 -11.93 5.28 -10.62
C VAL A 605 -11.65 6.56 -11.41
N LEU A 606 -11.04 7.57 -10.79
CA LEU A 606 -10.65 8.81 -11.46
C LEU A 606 -9.59 8.58 -12.55
N ALA A 607 -8.63 7.68 -12.34
CA ALA A 607 -7.68 7.26 -13.38
C ALA A 607 -8.38 6.66 -14.60
N LEU A 608 -9.42 5.85 -14.38
CA LEU A 608 -10.24 5.26 -15.45
C LEU A 608 -11.08 6.33 -16.19
N CYS A 609 -11.60 7.33 -15.48
CA CYS A 609 -12.28 8.48 -16.08
C CYS A 609 -11.32 9.29 -16.99
N ARG A 610 -10.12 9.66 -16.49
CA ARG A 610 -9.11 10.39 -17.31
C ARG A 610 -8.64 9.58 -18.53
N LEU A 611 -8.61 8.26 -18.42
CA LEU A 611 -8.34 7.37 -19.55
C LEU A 611 -9.46 7.41 -20.61
N ALA A 612 -10.73 7.35 -20.18
CA ALA A 612 -11.88 7.44 -21.07
C ALA A 612 -11.95 8.78 -21.81
N GLU A 613 -11.75 9.90 -21.10
CA GLU A 613 -11.70 11.25 -21.67
C GLU A 613 -10.60 11.39 -22.73
N SER A 614 -9.37 10.96 -22.40
CA SER A 614 -8.22 11.02 -23.30
C SER A 614 -8.43 10.17 -24.56
N ARG A 615 -8.99 8.95 -24.40
CA ARG A 615 -9.31 8.05 -25.52
C ARG A 615 -10.38 8.61 -26.45
N ALA A 616 -11.40 9.25 -25.88
CA ALA A 616 -12.46 9.90 -26.65
C ALA A 616 -11.92 11.08 -27.46
N ALA A 617 -11.09 11.93 -26.85
CA ALA A 617 -10.45 13.05 -27.54
C ALA A 617 -9.50 12.60 -28.67
N LEU A 618 -8.87 11.43 -28.54
CA LEU A 618 -8.02 10.82 -29.57
C LEU A 618 -8.79 10.00 -30.62
N GLY A 619 -10.12 9.87 -30.51
CA GLY A 619 -10.93 9.07 -31.43
C GLY A 619 -10.62 7.56 -31.39
N ARG A 620 -10.18 7.03 -30.25
CA ARG A 620 -9.85 5.61 -30.10
C ARG A 620 -11.11 4.73 -30.22
N PRO A 621 -11.02 3.54 -30.87
CA PRO A 621 -12.20 2.70 -31.10
C PRO A 621 -12.80 2.11 -29.81
N ASP A 622 -12.00 1.96 -28.76
CA ASP A 622 -12.38 1.45 -27.44
C ASP A 622 -12.77 2.58 -26.45
N ALA A 623 -12.80 3.84 -26.89
CA ALA A 623 -13.14 4.98 -26.04
C ALA A 623 -14.53 4.85 -25.41
N ARG A 624 -15.53 4.39 -26.19
CA ARG A 624 -16.91 4.25 -25.73
C ARG A 624 -17.10 3.11 -24.72
N GLU A 625 -16.35 2.02 -24.88
CA GLU A 625 -16.29 0.94 -23.89
C GLU A 625 -15.61 1.41 -22.60
N THR A 626 -14.47 2.11 -22.73
CA THR A 626 -13.74 2.68 -21.59
C THR A 626 -14.61 3.68 -20.81
N ALA A 627 -15.38 4.53 -21.50
CA ALA A 627 -16.29 5.50 -20.89
C ALA A 627 -17.47 4.82 -20.15
N GLN A 628 -17.98 3.71 -20.66
CA GLN A 628 -19.01 2.93 -19.96
C GLN A 628 -18.43 2.32 -18.67
N GLN A 629 -17.25 1.70 -18.74
CA GLN A 629 -16.56 1.14 -17.58
C GLN A 629 -16.23 2.23 -16.52
N ALA A 630 -15.84 3.43 -16.96
CA ALA A 630 -15.61 4.58 -16.09
C ALA A 630 -16.90 5.03 -15.39
N LEU A 631 -18.00 5.15 -16.13
CA LEU A 631 -19.29 5.59 -15.60
C LEU A 631 -19.86 4.62 -14.57
N ASP A 632 -19.78 3.32 -14.84
CA ASP A 632 -20.25 2.27 -13.92
C ASP A 632 -19.41 2.23 -12.63
N ALA A 633 -18.10 2.46 -12.73
CA ALA A 633 -17.20 2.57 -11.57
C ALA A 633 -17.46 3.87 -10.76
N LEU A 634 -17.66 5.00 -11.44
CA LEU A 634 -17.96 6.30 -10.82
C LEU A 634 -19.27 6.25 -10.00
N ARG A 635 -20.31 5.63 -10.56
CA ARG A 635 -21.60 5.45 -9.90
C ARG A 635 -21.58 4.46 -8.73
N ALA A 636 -20.59 3.56 -8.70
CA ALA A 636 -20.44 2.56 -7.63
C ALA A 636 -19.64 3.10 -6.43
N GLU A 637 -18.71 4.03 -6.65
CA GLU A 637 -17.83 4.60 -5.61
C GLU A 637 -18.39 5.91 -5.00
N PHE A 638 -19.03 6.77 -5.80
CA PHE A 638 -19.48 8.10 -5.36
C PHE A 638 -21.00 8.23 -5.28
N GLU A 639 -21.51 8.87 -4.22
CA GLU A 639 -22.93 9.18 -4.06
C GLU A 639 -23.39 10.27 -5.05
N GLU A 640 -24.69 10.30 -5.37
CA GLU A 640 -25.27 11.22 -6.37
C GLU A 640 -25.17 12.71 -6.00
N GLN A 641 -24.85 13.03 -4.74
CA GLN A 641 -24.65 14.39 -4.22
C GLN A 641 -23.18 14.83 -4.24
N ASP A 642 -22.26 13.97 -4.67
CA ASP A 642 -20.83 14.28 -4.73
C ASP A 642 -20.50 15.24 -5.91
N PRO A 643 -19.86 16.40 -5.66
CA PRO A 643 -19.51 17.35 -6.72
C PRO A 643 -18.61 16.76 -7.81
N VAL A 644 -17.66 15.89 -7.44
CA VAL A 644 -16.70 15.26 -8.36
C VAL A 644 -17.41 14.29 -9.28
N ARG A 645 -18.45 13.61 -8.78
CA ARG A 645 -19.32 12.75 -9.59
C ARG A 645 -20.08 13.57 -10.63
N GLY A 646 -20.69 14.70 -10.26
CA GLY A 646 -21.54 15.49 -11.16
C GLY A 646 -20.88 15.90 -12.47
N GLU A 647 -19.70 16.55 -12.39
CA GLU A 647 -18.98 17.03 -13.57
C GLU A 647 -18.41 15.88 -14.41
N THR A 648 -17.81 14.87 -13.75
CA THR A 648 -17.20 13.72 -14.42
C THR A 648 -18.25 12.84 -15.10
N GLU A 649 -19.41 12.62 -14.45
CA GLU A 649 -20.54 11.87 -15.01
C GLU A 649 -21.11 12.57 -16.25
N HIS A 650 -21.24 13.89 -16.24
CA HIS A 650 -21.66 14.66 -17.42
C HIS A 650 -20.69 14.48 -18.61
N HIS A 651 -19.37 14.58 -18.39
CA HIS A 651 -18.39 14.35 -19.44
C HIS A 651 -18.42 12.93 -20.02
N LEU A 652 -18.61 11.91 -19.18
CA LEU A 652 -18.73 10.51 -19.62
C LEU A 652 -20.03 10.26 -20.40
N LEU A 653 -21.17 10.80 -19.95
CA LEU A 653 -22.45 10.71 -20.66
C LEU A 653 -22.38 11.36 -22.06
N ARG A 654 -21.67 12.48 -22.18
CA ARG A 654 -21.39 13.14 -23.47
C ARG A 654 -20.57 12.25 -24.41
N ILE A 655 -19.52 11.59 -23.90
CA ILE A 655 -18.69 10.64 -24.68
C ILE A 655 -19.54 9.44 -25.13
N LEU A 656 -20.46 8.97 -24.28
CA LEU A 656 -21.38 7.88 -24.59
C LEU A 656 -22.53 8.30 -25.53
N GLY A 657 -22.77 9.60 -25.73
CA GLY A 657 -23.90 10.13 -26.50
C GLY A 657 -25.25 9.88 -25.83
N LEU A 658 -25.28 10.00 -24.49
CA LEU A 658 -26.43 9.72 -23.62
C LEU A 658 -26.95 10.97 -22.89
N GLU A 659 -26.63 12.17 -23.37
CA GLU A 659 -27.23 13.41 -22.88
C GLU A 659 -28.73 13.45 -23.25
N GLY A 660 -29.59 13.67 -22.26
CA GLY A 660 -31.05 13.73 -22.38
C GLY A 660 -31.70 14.48 -21.23
#